data_AF-A0A9J6BVH2-F1
#
_entry.id   AF-A0A9J6BVH2-F1
#
_cell.length_a   1.000
_cell.length_b   1.000
_cell.length_c   1.000
_cell.angle_alpha   90.00
_cell.angle_beta   90.00
_cell.angle_gamma   90.00
#
_symmetry.space_group_name_H-M   'P 1'
#
loop_
_entity.id
_entity.type
_entity.pdbx_description
1 polymer ?
#
loop_
_entity_poly.entity_id
_entity_poly.type
_entity_poly.pdbx_seq_one_letter_code
_entity_poly.pdbx_strand_id
1 'polypeptide(L)'
;MRQVRNDYLEKRSKIIKIQQLWRATLKMRKQRLDYQSTIRSIILIQRRFRANQAMKTAVINYQKKKSAIILIQKWYRSHRETLKIRNEFLLVKKTVLQVENRIIANRLMMNERNNFMKLREVSIFVQRRYRSKIETRRLQKHFQESKLMIVKIQCHIRGYLARKRFKVIKLNNAAITIQKNFRGWKSRKLVKEYRERVIKAVIILQKYALIYLERKKGKVLMNQERMRFIKLKELVPKIQNRFRAKLIMRAIQKDYLHKRNAIIKIQKYWRSVIQMRQQRQNFLKTKIVIQSIQERFRYKLKMRQVRNDYLEKRSKIIKIQQLWRATLKMRKQRLDYQSTIRSIILIQRRFRANQAMKTAVINYQKKKSAIILIQKWYRSHRETLKIRNEFLLVKKTVLQVENRIIANRLMMNERNNFMKLREVSIFVQRRYRSKIETRRLQKHFQESKLMIVKIQCHIRGYLARKRFKELQTPENIEKRRRHKAARTIQAAWRGFKERSKKSNMCFRVIVNRLIKVSRNVDPTQTLAAKLKISIDFLKYRYDSNVAISTLAKLEYMSRTVPWILIDDAEFISVFCYGIMAQAIRSEIDKQIIELCSCIILNLGRYSGTKEDAFQENGLITIAQMLLRWCDKDCGIFNTLCTLIWVFSHCDIKKMIIRKFMTMKDGEFIMGQIKQNVLRKENMRKNSRRPIGFQSISLVKYKKDYQLQMRHQPQTVYSTGFITPEMLKQCRQFPSLEPDYGVVRMHPYIFYSSVFAFDMVLNKLNIIIFK
;
A
#
# COMPACT_ATOMS: atom_id res chain seq x y z
N MET A 1 -52.57 153.41 -10.05
CA MET A 1 -51.26 152.74 -10.22
C MET A 1 -50.78 151.96 -8.98
N ARG A 2 -50.51 152.58 -7.79
CA ARG A 2 -49.92 151.85 -6.63
C ARG A 2 -50.72 150.63 -6.15
N GLN A 3 -52.05 150.70 -6.12
CA GLN A 3 -52.93 149.67 -5.55
C GLN A 3 -52.84 148.32 -6.29
N VAL A 4 -52.84 148.34 -7.63
CA VAL A 4 -52.73 147.15 -8.49
C VAL A 4 -51.40 146.40 -8.27
N ARG A 5 -50.30 147.14 -8.00
CA ARG A 5 -48.98 146.55 -7.74
C ARG A 5 -48.94 145.81 -6.40
N ASN A 6 -49.60 146.33 -5.37
CA ASN A 6 -49.65 145.69 -4.05
C ASN A 6 -50.48 144.40 -4.08
N ASP A 7 -51.64 144.42 -4.74
CA ASP A 7 -52.53 143.26 -4.90
C ASP A 7 -51.83 142.08 -5.62
N TYR A 8 -51.06 142.39 -6.67
CA TYR A 8 -50.22 141.43 -7.38
C TYR A 8 -49.11 140.85 -6.48
N LEU A 9 -48.44 141.69 -5.68
CA LEU A 9 -47.38 141.26 -4.77
C LEU A 9 -47.92 140.35 -3.64
N GLU A 10 -49.11 140.63 -3.10
CA GLU A 10 -49.73 139.78 -2.07
C GLU A 10 -50.16 138.41 -2.63
N LYS A 11 -50.85 138.40 -3.79
CA LYS A 11 -51.20 137.15 -4.49
C LYS A 11 -49.96 136.33 -4.83
N ARG A 12 -48.89 136.97 -5.34
CA ARG A 12 -47.59 136.34 -5.60
C ARG A 12 -46.96 135.77 -4.32
N SER A 13 -47.01 136.49 -3.20
CA SER A 13 -46.50 136.03 -1.90
C SER A 13 -47.22 134.78 -1.40
N LYS A 14 -48.56 134.76 -1.43
CA LYS A 14 -49.37 133.60 -1.05
C LYS A 14 -49.09 132.38 -1.94
N ILE A 15 -49.00 132.57 -3.26
CA ILE A 15 -48.64 131.50 -4.22
C ILE A 15 -47.23 130.95 -3.93
N ILE A 16 -46.23 131.80 -3.69
CA ILE A 16 -44.88 131.37 -3.32
C ILE A 16 -44.89 130.54 -2.04
N LYS A 17 -45.66 130.96 -1.02
CA LYS A 17 -45.76 130.24 0.27
C LYS A 17 -46.38 128.85 0.12
N ILE A 18 -47.42 128.71 -0.72
CA ILE A 18 -48.03 127.41 -1.07
C ILE A 18 -47.03 126.55 -1.86
N GLN A 19 -46.33 127.12 -2.86
CA GLN A 19 -45.31 126.42 -3.62
C GLN A 19 -44.14 125.94 -2.74
N GLN A 20 -43.71 126.73 -1.75
CA GLN A 20 -42.70 126.36 -0.77
C GLN A 20 -43.17 125.19 0.12
N LEU A 21 -44.39 125.25 0.66
CA LEU A 21 -44.96 124.16 1.48
C LEU A 21 -45.14 122.86 0.69
N TRP A 22 -45.59 122.94 -0.56
CA TRP A 22 -45.72 121.78 -1.45
C TRP A 22 -44.36 121.16 -1.81
N ARG A 23 -43.36 121.99 -2.13
CA ARG A 23 -41.97 121.53 -2.35
C ARG A 23 -41.36 120.90 -1.08
N ALA A 24 -41.63 121.45 0.09
CA ALA A 24 -41.15 120.93 1.37
C ALA A 24 -41.78 119.57 1.71
N THR A 25 -43.10 119.41 1.54
CA THR A 25 -43.81 118.14 1.77
C THR A 25 -43.40 117.05 0.77
N LEU A 26 -43.19 117.38 -0.50
CA LEU A 26 -42.62 116.44 -1.47
C LEU A 26 -41.18 116.02 -1.09
N LYS A 27 -40.34 116.97 -0.67
CA LYS A 27 -38.97 116.67 -0.21
C LYS A 27 -38.98 115.74 1.01
N MET A 28 -39.83 116.01 2.01
CA MET A 28 -40.01 115.14 3.17
C MET A 28 -40.51 113.74 2.79
N ARG A 29 -41.50 113.64 1.89
CA ARG A 29 -42.04 112.34 1.44
C ARG A 29 -40.97 111.51 0.73
N LYS A 30 -40.14 112.14 -0.11
CA LYS A 30 -39.00 111.48 -0.76
C LYS A 30 -37.97 110.99 0.28
N GLN A 31 -37.53 111.88 1.19
CA GLN A 31 -36.59 111.52 2.26
C GLN A 31 -37.10 110.37 3.15
N ARG A 32 -38.40 110.35 3.48
CA ARG A 32 -39.02 109.26 4.26
C ARG A 32 -39.05 107.93 3.49
N LEU A 33 -39.31 107.95 2.18
CA LEU A 33 -39.26 106.76 1.34
C LEU A 33 -37.83 106.23 1.17
N ASP A 34 -36.84 107.11 1.00
CA ASP A 34 -35.42 106.76 0.93
C ASP A 34 -34.93 106.15 2.27
N TYR A 35 -35.36 106.71 3.40
CA TYR A 35 -35.10 106.16 4.74
C TYR A 35 -35.77 104.78 4.97
N GLN A 36 -37.02 104.59 4.52
CA GLN A 36 -37.68 103.29 4.60
C GLN A 36 -37.03 102.25 3.66
N SER A 37 -36.55 102.67 2.49
CA SER A 37 -35.82 101.81 1.53
C SER A 37 -34.48 101.35 2.10
N THR A 38 -33.73 102.25 2.73
CA THR A 38 -32.45 101.92 3.41
C THR A 38 -32.68 101.00 4.61
N ILE A 39 -33.68 101.24 5.46
CA ILE A 39 -34.03 100.31 6.56
C ILE A 39 -34.41 98.91 6.03
N ARG A 40 -35.25 98.82 4.99
CA ARG A 40 -35.63 97.52 4.40
C ARG A 40 -34.40 96.78 3.85
N SER A 41 -33.48 97.50 3.21
CA SER A 41 -32.21 96.95 2.72
C SER A 41 -31.33 96.44 3.87
N ILE A 42 -31.19 97.21 4.96
CA ILE A 42 -30.44 96.82 6.16
C ILE A 42 -31.04 95.55 6.80
N ILE A 43 -32.36 95.51 6.99
CA ILE A 43 -33.06 94.33 7.55
C ILE A 43 -32.87 93.10 6.66
N LEU A 44 -32.93 93.27 5.32
CA LEU A 44 -32.69 92.18 4.37
C LEU A 44 -31.26 91.61 4.52
N ILE A 45 -30.25 92.49 4.57
CA ILE A 45 -28.83 92.12 4.76
C ILE A 45 -28.64 91.41 6.11
N GLN A 46 -29.17 91.98 7.20
CA GLN A 46 -29.09 91.38 8.55
C GLN A 46 -29.79 90.01 8.61
N ARG A 47 -30.95 89.86 7.99
CA ARG A 47 -31.67 88.58 7.91
C ARG A 47 -30.88 87.53 7.13
N ARG A 48 -30.27 87.92 5.99
CA ARG A 48 -29.39 87.04 5.19
C ARG A 48 -28.12 86.65 5.95
N PHE A 49 -27.51 87.58 6.68
CA PHE A 49 -26.36 87.31 7.54
C PHE A 49 -26.69 86.33 8.67
N ARG A 50 -27.78 86.58 9.41
CA ARG A 50 -28.25 85.67 10.47
C ARG A 50 -28.59 84.27 9.94
N ALA A 51 -29.24 84.17 8.78
CA ALA A 51 -29.50 82.89 8.12
C ALA A 51 -28.22 82.15 7.72
N ASN A 52 -27.23 82.85 7.15
CA ASN A 52 -25.92 82.26 6.83
C ASN A 52 -25.16 81.81 8.08
N GLN A 53 -25.26 82.55 9.19
CA GLN A 53 -24.60 82.18 10.46
C GLN A 53 -25.29 80.98 11.13
N ALA A 54 -26.62 80.90 11.07
CA ALA A 54 -27.39 79.73 11.50
C ALA A 54 -27.05 78.49 10.65
N MET A 55 -26.91 78.64 9.34
CA MET A 55 -26.47 77.56 8.44
C MET A 55 -25.05 77.08 8.81
N LYS A 56 -24.08 77.99 8.98
CA LYS A 56 -22.69 77.64 9.37
C LYS A 56 -22.64 76.88 10.69
N THR A 57 -23.37 77.35 11.70
CA THR A 57 -23.41 76.68 13.03
C THR A 57 -24.10 75.31 12.96
N ALA A 58 -25.19 75.17 12.19
CA ALA A 58 -25.84 73.88 11.95
C ALA A 58 -24.91 72.87 11.25
N VAL A 59 -24.15 73.30 10.23
CA VAL A 59 -23.16 72.46 9.53
C VAL A 59 -22.06 71.98 10.48
N ILE A 60 -21.49 72.88 11.30
CA ILE A 60 -20.47 72.52 12.30
C ILE A 60 -21.02 71.51 13.31
N ASN A 61 -22.25 71.71 13.81
CA ASN A 61 -22.89 70.80 14.75
C ASN A 61 -23.18 69.42 14.14
N TYR A 62 -23.60 69.37 12.87
CA TYR A 62 -23.75 68.11 12.14
C TYR A 62 -22.40 67.40 11.95
N GLN A 63 -21.33 68.11 11.60
CA GLN A 63 -19.99 67.55 11.46
C GLN A 63 -19.45 66.97 12.79
N LYS A 64 -19.68 67.66 13.92
CA LYS A 64 -19.35 67.15 15.27
C LYS A 64 -20.12 65.86 15.60
N LYS A 65 -21.43 65.82 15.36
CA LYS A 65 -22.24 64.58 15.55
C LYS A 65 -21.76 63.45 14.64
N LYS A 66 -21.49 63.74 13.37
CA LYS A 66 -21.00 62.76 12.38
C LYS A 66 -19.64 62.18 12.75
N SER A 67 -18.69 63.00 13.20
CA SER A 67 -17.36 62.54 13.63
C SER A 67 -17.42 61.66 14.88
N ALA A 68 -18.24 62.03 15.89
CA ALA A 68 -18.48 61.20 17.07
C ALA A 68 -19.08 59.82 16.71
N ILE A 69 -20.10 59.80 15.83
CA ILE A 69 -20.71 58.55 15.35
C ILE A 69 -19.68 57.68 14.61
N ILE A 70 -18.86 58.26 13.73
CA ILE A 70 -17.80 57.53 13.01
C ILE A 70 -16.77 56.94 14.00
N LEU A 71 -16.43 57.67 15.07
CA LEU A 71 -15.47 57.23 16.07
C LEU A 71 -16.01 56.05 16.90
N ILE A 72 -17.27 56.11 17.33
CA ILE A 72 -17.97 55.00 17.99
C ILE A 72 -18.08 53.78 17.06
N GLN A 73 -18.45 53.98 15.80
CA GLN A 73 -18.51 52.91 14.81
C GLN A 73 -17.14 52.27 14.54
N LYS A 74 -16.07 53.07 14.50
CA LYS A 74 -14.68 52.58 14.35
C LYS A 74 -14.26 51.77 15.57
N TRP A 75 -14.52 52.27 16.78
CA TRP A 75 -14.24 51.56 18.04
C TRP A 75 -15.01 50.23 18.10
N TYR A 76 -16.32 50.23 17.85
CA TYR A 76 -17.15 49.02 17.91
C TYR A 76 -16.71 47.96 16.90
N ARG A 77 -16.38 48.36 15.66
CA ARG A 77 -15.82 47.45 14.64
C ARG A 77 -14.50 46.83 15.11
N SER A 78 -13.60 47.65 15.67
CA SER A 78 -12.32 47.18 16.21
C SER A 78 -12.52 46.21 17.38
N HIS A 79 -13.35 46.58 18.36
CA HIS A 79 -13.63 45.77 19.55
C HIS A 79 -14.26 44.43 19.19
N ARG A 80 -15.22 44.41 18.27
CA ARG A 80 -15.84 43.17 17.76
C ARG A 80 -14.83 42.25 17.06
N GLU A 81 -13.88 42.80 16.30
CA GLU A 81 -12.85 41.99 15.66
C GLU A 81 -11.83 41.45 16.68
N THR A 82 -11.42 42.27 17.65
CA THR A 82 -10.58 41.85 18.79
C THR A 82 -11.22 40.71 19.58
N LEU A 83 -12.54 40.75 19.81
CA LEU A 83 -13.27 39.66 20.48
C LEU A 83 -13.28 38.36 19.67
N LYS A 84 -13.41 38.41 18.34
CA LYS A 84 -13.26 37.20 17.49
C LYS A 84 -11.86 36.61 17.62
N ILE A 85 -10.83 37.42 17.42
CA ILE A 85 -9.43 37.00 17.48
C ILE A 85 -9.12 36.37 18.85
N ARG A 86 -9.60 36.99 19.94
CA ARG A 86 -9.47 36.43 21.29
C ARG A 86 -10.17 35.08 21.45
N ASN A 87 -11.38 34.92 20.90
CA ASN A 87 -12.12 33.66 20.99
C ASN A 87 -11.50 32.54 20.13
N GLU A 88 -10.97 32.87 18.95
CA GLU A 88 -10.20 31.94 18.11
C GLU A 88 -8.90 31.52 18.81
N PHE A 89 -8.16 32.45 19.41
CA PHE A 89 -6.97 32.15 20.21
C PHE A 89 -7.29 31.25 21.41
N LEU A 90 -8.36 31.53 22.16
CA LEU A 90 -8.79 30.70 23.29
C LEU A 90 -9.20 29.29 22.85
N LEU A 91 -9.84 29.15 21.69
CA LEU A 91 -10.18 27.85 21.12
C LEU A 91 -8.91 27.07 20.75
N VAL A 92 -7.95 27.69 20.06
CA VAL A 92 -6.66 27.09 19.72
C VAL A 92 -5.87 26.70 20.97
N LYS A 93 -5.80 27.57 21.98
CA LYS A 93 -5.14 27.26 23.26
C LYS A 93 -5.78 26.04 23.95
N LYS A 94 -7.12 25.95 23.94
CA LYS A 94 -7.85 24.80 24.50
C LYS A 94 -7.58 23.51 23.73
N THR A 95 -7.52 23.55 22.39
CA THR A 95 -7.23 22.34 21.58
C THR A 95 -5.77 21.90 21.72
N VAL A 96 -4.81 22.82 21.82
CA VAL A 96 -3.40 22.49 22.09
C VAL A 96 -3.26 21.78 23.44
N LEU A 97 -3.81 22.33 24.52
CA LEU A 97 -3.79 21.70 25.86
C LEU A 97 -4.47 20.31 25.87
N GLN A 98 -5.56 20.13 25.12
CA GLN A 98 -6.21 18.82 24.97
C GLN A 98 -5.32 17.81 24.22
N VAL A 99 -4.57 18.25 23.20
CA VAL A 99 -3.62 17.41 22.47
C VAL A 99 -2.42 17.06 23.34
N GLU A 100 -1.84 18.02 24.05
CA GLU A 100 -0.71 17.82 24.98
C GLU A 100 -1.08 16.83 26.09
N ASN A 101 -2.20 17.05 26.78
CA ASN A 101 -2.70 16.14 27.81
C ASN A 101 -2.94 14.72 27.28
N ARG A 102 -3.44 14.59 26.04
CA ARG A 102 -3.64 13.29 25.39
C ARG A 102 -2.31 12.62 25.01
N ILE A 103 -1.30 13.38 24.61
CA ILE A 103 0.06 12.87 24.33
C ILE A 103 0.73 12.40 25.64
N ILE A 104 0.60 13.16 26.72
CA ILE A 104 1.13 12.80 28.05
C ILE A 104 0.44 11.52 28.55
N ALA A 105 -0.89 11.46 28.52
CA ALA A 105 -1.64 10.26 28.92
C ALA A 105 -1.27 9.02 28.08
N ASN A 106 -1.12 9.17 26.76
CA ASN A 106 -0.65 8.10 25.88
C ASN A 106 0.79 7.66 26.22
N ARG A 107 1.70 8.59 26.53
CA ARG A 107 3.08 8.29 26.90
C ARG A 107 3.15 7.51 28.22
N LEU A 108 2.37 7.92 29.23
CA LEU A 108 2.25 7.20 30.51
C LEU A 108 1.67 5.79 30.30
N MET A 109 0.57 5.66 29.55
CA MET A 109 -0.02 4.36 29.22
C MET A 109 0.95 3.43 28.47
N MET A 110 1.76 3.96 27.56
CA MET A 110 2.77 3.18 26.84
C MET A 110 3.93 2.76 27.75
N ASN A 111 4.34 3.59 28.71
CA ASN A 111 5.35 3.23 29.71
C ASN A 111 4.86 2.10 30.61
N GLU A 112 3.64 2.19 31.15
CA GLU A 112 3.02 1.12 31.94
C GLU A 112 2.90 -0.19 31.15
N ARG A 113 2.45 -0.10 29.89
CA ARG A 113 2.40 -1.27 28.99
C ARG A 113 3.79 -1.87 28.76
N ASN A 114 4.83 -1.06 28.58
CA ASN A 114 6.20 -1.53 28.37
C ASN A 114 6.77 -2.18 29.64
N ASN A 115 6.48 -1.64 30.83
CA ASN A 115 6.87 -2.22 32.11
C ASN A 115 6.20 -3.60 32.32
N PHE A 116 4.90 -3.71 32.07
CA PHE A 116 4.18 -4.99 32.10
C PHE A 116 4.75 -6.00 31.09
N MET A 117 5.08 -5.55 29.88
CA MET A 117 5.67 -6.43 28.86
C MET A 117 7.05 -6.95 29.28
N LYS A 118 7.93 -6.11 29.85
CA LYS A 118 9.23 -6.53 30.43
C LYS A 118 9.04 -7.58 31.53
N LEU A 119 8.15 -7.34 32.49
CA LEU A 119 7.85 -8.31 33.58
C LEU A 119 7.33 -9.63 33.02
N ARG A 120 6.47 -9.59 32.00
CA ARG A 120 5.94 -10.77 31.31
C ARG A 120 7.03 -11.52 30.54
N GLU A 121 7.97 -10.83 29.90
CA GLU A 121 9.10 -11.44 29.20
C GLU A 121 10.05 -12.15 30.16
N VAL A 122 10.42 -11.51 31.27
CA VAL A 122 11.21 -12.15 32.35
C VAL A 122 10.49 -13.38 32.89
N SER A 123 9.18 -13.27 33.16
CA SER A 123 8.37 -14.41 33.65
C SER A 123 8.34 -15.58 32.66
N ILE A 124 8.17 -15.30 31.36
CA ILE A 124 8.19 -16.32 30.31
C ILE A 124 9.60 -16.92 30.15
N PHE A 125 10.66 -16.11 30.27
CA PHE A 125 12.04 -16.57 30.22
C PHE A 125 12.34 -17.55 31.37
N VAL A 126 11.99 -17.19 32.61
CA VAL A 126 12.15 -18.07 33.79
C VAL A 126 11.35 -19.36 33.63
N GLN A 127 10.08 -19.29 33.19
CA GLN A 127 9.25 -20.48 32.96
C GLN A 127 9.81 -21.38 31.84
N ARG A 128 10.34 -20.80 30.76
CA ARG A 128 11.01 -21.54 29.67
C ARG A 128 12.31 -22.20 30.17
N ARG A 129 13.15 -21.46 30.91
CA ARG A 129 14.40 -21.96 31.51
C ARG A 129 14.14 -23.12 32.46
N TYR A 130 13.10 -23.01 33.30
CA TYR A 130 12.67 -24.07 34.22
C TYR A 130 12.18 -25.32 33.47
N ARG A 131 11.23 -25.17 32.51
CA ARG A 131 10.74 -26.29 31.70
C ARG A 131 11.85 -26.97 30.90
N SER A 132 12.75 -26.19 30.31
CA SER A 132 13.96 -26.71 29.65
C SER A 132 14.84 -27.51 30.62
N LYS A 133 15.10 -27.01 31.84
CA LYS A 133 15.90 -27.74 32.85
C LYS A 133 15.24 -29.06 33.30
N ILE A 134 13.91 -29.12 33.35
CA ILE A 134 13.18 -30.37 33.63
C ILE A 134 13.30 -31.36 32.46
N GLU A 135 13.13 -30.91 31.21
CA GLU A 135 13.28 -31.81 30.05
C GLU A 135 14.73 -32.25 29.82
N THR A 136 15.73 -31.37 30.03
CA THR A 136 17.14 -31.77 30.01
C THR A 136 17.43 -32.87 31.03
N ARG A 137 16.85 -32.83 32.23
CA ARG A 137 16.99 -33.90 33.23
C ARG A 137 16.35 -35.22 32.78
N ARG A 138 15.18 -35.17 32.11
CA ARG A 138 14.52 -36.37 31.53
C ARG A 138 15.35 -36.98 30.40
N LEU A 139 15.78 -36.15 29.45
CA LEU A 139 16.67 -36.54 28.35
C LEU A 139 18.00 -37.12 28.87
N GLN A 140 18.58 -36.54 29.92
CA GLN A 140 19.82 -37.03 30.51
C GLN A 140 19.64 -38.39 31.18
N LYS A 141 18.50 -38.65 31.83
CA LYS A 141 18.15 -39.97 32.36
C LYS A 141 17.98 -41.01 31.24
N HIS A 142 17.21 -40.71 30.20
CA HIS A 142 17.05 -41.60 29.05
C HIS A 142 18.35 -41.83 28.26
N PHE A 143 19.23 -40.82 28.21
CA PHE A 143 20.57 -40.98 27.63
C PHE A 143 21.45 -41.88 28.49
N GLN A 144 21.36 -41.82 29.82
CA GLN A 144 22.06 -42.76 30.72
C GLN A 144 21.54 -44.21 30.55
N GLU A 145 20.22 -44.39 30.49
CA GLU A 145 19.57 -45.69 30.20
C GLU A 145 20.01 -46.24 28.82
N SER A 146 19.99 -45.39 27.78
CA SER A 146 20.46 -45.76 26.44
C SER A 146 21.96 -46.06 26.41
N LYS A 147 22.78 -45.28 27.12
CA LYS A 147 24.24 -45.49 27.20
C LYS A 147 24.57 -46.83 27.87
N LEU A 148 23.84 -47.21 28.93
CA LEU A 148 23.96 -48.54 29.54
C LEU A 148 23.64 -49.67 28.54
N MET A 149 22.59 -49.51 27.74
CA MET A 149 22.23 -50.49 26.71
C MET A 149 23.26 -50.53 25.55
N ILE A 150 23.78 -49.37 25.13
CA ILE A 150 24.87 -49.27 24.16
C ILE A 150 26.15 -49.93 24.71
N VAL A 151 26.49 -49.77 25.99
CA VAL A 151 27.65 -50.47 26.60
C VAL A 151 27.48 -51.98 26.58
N LYS A 152 26.27 -52.51 26.84
CA LYS A 152 25.97 -53.95 26.72
C LYS A 152 26.12 -54.43 25.28
N ILE A 153 25.59 -53.70 24.30
CA ILE A 153 25.73 -53.99 22.86
C ILE A 153 27.21 -53.92 22.43
N GLN A 154 27.94 -52.90 22.87
CA GLN A 154 29.37 -52.73 22.60
C GLN A 154 30.20 -53.85 23.22
N CYS A 155 29.84 -54.38 24.40
CA CYS A 155 30.48 -55.56 24.98
C CYS A 155 30.33 -56.78 24.05
N HIS A 156 29.10 -57.06 23.58
CA HIS A 156 28.84 -58.13 22.62
C HIS A 156 29.58 -57.93 21.29
N ILE A 157 29.53 -56.73 20.71
CA ILE A 157 30.21 -56.40 19.45
C ILE A 157 31.73 -56.46 19.60
N ARG A 158 32.32 -55.99 20.72
CA ARG A 158 33.76 -56.13 20.99
C ARG A 158 34.18 -57.59 21.11
N GLY A 159 33.38 -58.43 21.78
CA GLY A 159 33.61 -59.87 21.82
C GLY A 159 33.56 -60.54 20.44
N TYR A 160 32.58 -60.16 19.60
CA TYR A 160 32.48 -60.62 18.22
C TYR A 160 33.66 -60.14 17.35
N LEU A 161 34.04 -58.86 17.47
CA LEU A 161 35.16 -58.28 16.72
C LEU A 161 36.52 -58.81 17.16
N ALA A 162 36.71 -59.18 18.43
CA ALA A 162 37.91 -59.87 18.90
C ALA A 162 38.06 -61.24 18.21
N ARG A 163 36.97 -62.03 18.19
CA ARG A 163 36.91 -63.31 17.45
C ARG A 163 37.14 -63.14 15.95
N LYS A 164 36.58 -62.08 15.34
CA LYS A 164 36.79 -61.76 13.91
C LYS A 164 38.22 -61.27 13.62
N ARG A 165 38.84 -60.49 14.51
CA ARG A 165 40.24 -60.03 14.39
C ARG A 165 41.23 -61.18 14.47
N PHE A 166 41.01 -62.17 15.33
CA PHE A 166 41.84 -63.38 15.39
C PHE A 166 41.88 -64.11 14.04
N LYS A 167 40.75 -64.10 13.29
CA LYS A 167 40.65 -64.67 11.94
C LYS A 167 41.30 -63.80 10.84
N VAL A 168 41.43 -62.49 11.06
CA VAL A 168 42.03 -61.52 10.11
C VAL A 168 43.53 -61.32 10.32
N ILE A 169 44.07 -61.55 11.52
CA ILE A 169 45.52 -61.50 11.77
C ILE A 169 46.26 -62.54 10.89
N LYS A 170 45.62 -63.66 10.54
CA LYS A 170 46.11 -64.65 9.55
C LYS A 170 46.21 -64.13 8.10
N LEU A 171 45.64 -62.96 7.77
CA LEU A 171 45.58 -62.40 6.41
C LEU A 171 46.51 -61.19 6.19
N ASN A 172 47.23 -60.72 7.21
CA ASN A 172 48.05 -59.49 7.13
C ASN A 172 49.30 -59.62 6.25
N ASN A 173 49.64 -60.82 5.74
CA ASN A 173 50.78 -61.02 4.85
C ASN A 173 50.62 -60.33 3.47
N ALA A 174 49.41 -59.95 3.06
CA ALA A 174 49.18 -59.28 1.77
C ALA A 174 49.57 -57.78 1.75
N ALA A 175 49.43 -57.07 2.89
CA ALA A 175 49.65 -55.62 2.94
C ALA A 175 51.14 -55.24 2.85
N ILE A 176 52.02 -56.07 3.43
CA ILE A 176 53.47 -55.88 3.41
C ILE A 176 54.00 -55.92 1.96
N THR A 177 53.47 -56.83 1.14
CA THR A 177 53.84 -57.01 -0.28
C THR A 177 53.46 -55.80 -1.14
N ILE A 178 52.28 -55.21 -0.91
CA ILE A 178 51.82 -54.02 -1.66
C ILE A 178 52.66 -52.78 -1.30
N GLN A 179 53.03 -52.63 -0.02
CA GLN A 179 53.85 -51.51 0.45
C GLN A 179 55.28 -51.52 -0.13
N LYS A 180 55.86 -52.71 -0.39
CA LYS A 180 57.14 -52.87 -1.11
C LYS A 180 57.05 -52.34 -2.55
N ASN A 181 56.02 -52.76 -3.29
CA ASN A 181 55.90 -52.43 -4.72
C ASN A 181 55.54 -50.96 -4.99
N PHE A 182 54.70 -50.33 -4.17
CA PHE A 182 54.34 -48.91 -4.34
C PHE A 182 55.54 -47.96 -4.17
N ARG A 183 56.45 -48.25 -3.23
CA ARG A 183 57.68 -47.46 -3.02
C ARG A 183 58.59 -47.48 -4.26
N GLY A 184 58.70 -48.63 -4.92
CA GLY A 184 59.45 -48.77 -6.18
C GLY A 184 58.78 -48.19 -7.43
N TRP A 185 57.47 -47.91 -7.40
CA TRP A 185 56.77 -47.21 -8.49
C TRP A 185 56.94 -45.68 -8.39
N LYS A 186 56.80 -45.12 -7.18
CA LYS A 186 56.90 -43.67 -6.92
C LYS A 186 58.25 -43.08 -7.37
N SER A 187 59.34 -43.82 -7.18
CA SER A 187 60.69 -43.40 -7.60
C SER A 187 60.86 -43.32 -9.13
N ARG A 188 60.21 -44.22 -9.89
CA ARG A 188 60.29 -44.26 -11.37
C ARG A 188 59.46 -43.18 -12.05
N LYS A 189 58.36 -42.72 -11.44
CA LYS A 189 57.51 -41.64 -11.99
C LYS A 189 58.23 -40.28 -12.01
N LEU A 190 58.97 -39.95 -10.95
CA LEU A 190 59.65 -38.66 -10.80
C LEU A 190 60.75 -38.40 -11.84
N VAL A 191 61.43 -39.45 -12.34
CA VAL A 191 62.47 -39.31 -13.37
C VAL A 191 61.89 -38.98 -14.75
N LYS A 192 60.66 -39.44 -15.05
CA LYS A 192 60.01 -39.18 -16.34
C LYS A 192 59.54 -37.72 -16.48
N GLU A 193 58.96 -37.17 -15.40
CA GLU A 193 58.40 -35.81 -15.38
C GLU A 193 59.47 -34.69 -15.47
N TYR A 194 60.75 -35.01 -15.20
CA TYR A 194 61.88 -34.07 -15.37
C TYR A 194 62.30 -33.94 -16.85
N ARG A 195 62.33 -35.06 -17.59
CA ARG A 195 62.76 -35.10 -19.01
C ARG A 195 61.84 -34.31 -19.94
N GLU A 196 60.53 -34.30 -19.67
CA GLU A 196 59.52 -33.64 -20.52
C GLU A 196 59.49 -32.10 -20.37
N ARG A 197 60.11 -31.53 -19.31
CA ARG A 197 60.17 -30.07 -19.10
C ARG A 197 61.27 -29.38 -19.91
N VAL A 198 62.38 -30.07 -20.18
CA VAL A 198 63.53 -29.51 -20.90
C VAL A 198 63.22 -29.28 -22.39
N ILE A 199 62.44 -30.18 -23.01
CA ILE A 199 62.14 -30.15 -24.46
C ILE A 199 61.22 -28.98 -24.85
N LYS A 200 60.33 -28.54 -23.96
CA LYS A 200 59.38 -27.44 -24.24
C LYS A 200 60.00 -26.04 -24.22
N ALA A 201 61.21 -25.87 -23.68
CA ALA A 201 61.89 -24.57 -23.60
C ALA A 201 62.58 -24.17 -24.92
N VAL A 202 63.05 -25.14 -25.72
CA VAL A 202 63.84 -24.88 -26.94
C VAL A 202 62.99 -24.33 -28.09
N ILE A 203 61.71 -24.73 -28.17
CA ILE A 203 60.79 -24.38 -29.26
C ILE A 203 60.37 -22.90 -29.25
N ILE A 204 60.49 -22.21 -28.11
CA ILE A 204 60.05 -20.81 -27.95
C ILE A 204 61.08 -19.82 -28.50
N LEU A 205 62.38 -20.16 -28.49
CA LEU A 205 63.47 -19.28 -28.92
C LEU A 205 63.60 -19.15 -30.46
N GLN A 206 63.11 -20.11 -31.24
CA GLN A 206 63.22 -20.08 -32.71
C GLN A 206 62.19 -19.17 -33.41
N LYS A 207 61.16 -18.67 -32.69
CA LYS A 207 60.05 -17.91 -33.29
C LYS A 207 60.34 -16.40 -33.47
N TYR A 208 61.35 -15.84 -32.80
CA TYR A 208 61.59 -14.39 -32.77
C TYR A 208 62.45 -13.84 -33.92
N ALA A 209 63.10 -14.69 -34.72
CA ALA A 209 64.06 -14.27 -35.75
C ALA A 209 63.43 -13.75 -37.07
N LEU A 210 62.17 -14.09 -37.37
CA LEU A 210 61.56 -13.82 -38.68
C LEU A 210 60.91 -12.43 -38.85
N ILE A 211 60.68 -11.68 -37.77
CA ILE A 211 59.89 -10.43 -37.80
C ILE A 211 60.75 -9.18 -38.14
N TYR A 212 62.08 -9.32 -38.19
CA TYR A 212 63.01 -8.19 -38.37
C TYR A 212 63.21 -7.74 -39.83
N LEU A 213 62.88 -8.57 -40.82
CA LEU A 213 63.27 -8.35 -42.23
C LEU A 213 62.29 -7.54 -43.10
N GLU A 214 61.02 -7.36 -42.70
CA GLU A 214 59.99 -6.75 -43.56
C GLU A 214 59.94 -5.21 -43.57
N ARG A 215 60.67 -4.50 -42.69
CA ARG A 215 60.47 -3.05 -42.48
C ARG A 215 61.33 -2.07 -43.31
N LYS A 216 62.19 -2.54 -44.24
CA LYS A 216 63.25 -1.69 -44.86
C LYS A 216 63.05 -1.24 -46.33
N LYS A 217 61.99 -1.63 -47.07
CA LYS A 217 61.92 -1.42 -48.55
C LYS A 217 60.94 -0.37 -49.11
N GLY A 218 60.11 0.31 -48.31
CA GLY A 218 58.95 1.06 -48.84
C GLY A 218 59.08 2.58 -49.11
N LYS A 219 60.20 3.27 -48.80
CA LYS A 219 60.19 4.74 -48.57
C LYS A 219 60.84 5.64 -49.64
N VAL A 220 61.26 5.13 -50.80
CA VAL A 220 62.18 5.88 -51.71
C VAL A 220 61.58 6.33 -53.05
N LEU A 221 60.44 5.77 -53.50
CA LEU A 221 59.99 5.90 -54.91
C LEU A 221 59.14 7.14 -55.28
N MET A 222 58.86 8.06 -54.36
CA MET A 222 57.79 9.08 -54.54
C MET A 222 58.25 10.49 -54.98
N ASN A 223 59.56 10.77 -55.04
CA ASN A 223 60.07 12.16 -55.09
C ASN A 223 60.48 12.72 -56.47
N GLN A 224 60.34 11.97 -57.58
CA GLN A 224 61.00 12.33 -58.85
C GLN A 224 60.15 13.09 -59.90
N GLU A 225 58.81 13.14 -59.80
CA GLU A 225 57.98 13.67 -60.91
C GLU A 225 57.79 15.20 -60.95
N ARG A 226 58.15 15.94 -59.89
CA ARG A 226 57.74 17.35 -59.72
C ARG A 226 58.51 18.39 -60.59
N MET A 227 59.65 18.03 -61.18
CA MET A 227 60.62 19.03 -61.70
C MET A 227 60.46 19.48 -63.17
N ARG A 228 59.53 18.92 -63.96
CA ARG A 228 59.49 19.17 -65.43
C ARG A 228 58.73 20.43 -65.91
N PHE A 229 57.96 21.12 -65.07
CA PHE A 229 56.93 22.08 -65.54
C PHE A 229 57.41 23.53 -65.83
N ILE A 230 58.60 23.96 -65.37
CA ILE A 230 58.89 25.41 -65.21
C ILE A 230 59.46 26.13 -66.46
N LYS A 231 59.84 25.44 -67.53
CA LYS A 231 60.84 25.92 -68.51
C LYS A 231 60.35 26.66 -69.79
N LEU A 232 59.17 27.31 -69.81
CA LEU A 232 58.41 27.56 -71.07
C LEU A 232 57.89 29.01 -71.36
N LYS A 233 58.51 30.11 -70.87
CA LYS A 233 57.82 31.42 -70.70
C LYS A 233 58.54 32.74 -71.15
N GLU A 234 59.59 32.79 -71.98
CA GLU A 234 60.56 33.94 -71.94
C GLU A 234 60.92 34.81 -73.21
N LEU A 235 60.27 34.77 -74.40
CA LEU A 235 60.81 35.45 -75.62
C LEU A 235 59.82 36.33 -76.45
N VAL A 236 60.00 37.67 -76.58
CA VAL A 236 59.22 38.56 -77.52
C VAL A 236 59.92 39.80 -78.17
N PRO A 237 60.54 40.80 -77.49
CA PRO A 237 60.51 42.20 -78.01
C PRO A 237 61.82 42.80 -78.62
N LYS A 238 61.96 42.95 -79.97
CA LYS A 238 63.21 43.50 -80.60
C LYS A 238 63.18 44.38 -81.89
N ILE A 239 62.06 44.79 -82.51
CA ILE A 239 62.05 45.12 -83.98
C ILE A 239 61.97 46.60 -84.52
N GLN A 240 61.65 47.66 -83.75
CA GLN A 240 60.92 48.83 -84.36
C GLN A 240 61.62 50.12 -84.92
N ASN A 241 62.94 50.38 -84.88
CA ASN A 241 63.46 51.78 -84.79
C ASN A 241 64.07 52.58 -86.02
N ARG A 242 63.87 52.26 -87.32
CA ARG A 242 64.82 52.75 -88.39
C ARG A 242 64.45 53.87 -89.43
N PHE A 243 63.21 54.39 -89.57
CA PHE A 243 62.79 55.08 -90.85
C PHE A 243 62.46 56.61 -90.80
N ARG A 244 63.44 57.52 -90.68
CA ARG A 244 63.26 59.00 -90.92
C ARG A 244 64.57 59.68 -91.38
N ALA A 245 64.55 60.54 -92.41
CA ALA A 245 65.75 61.31 -92.83
C ALA A 245 65.54 62.57 -93.73
N LYS A 246 65.39 62.41 -95.06
CA LYS A 246 66.41 62.93 -96.00
C LYS A 246 66.22 64.30 -96.72
N LEU A 247 65.04 64.95 -96.72
CA LEU A 247 64.69 65.91 -97.81
C LEU A 247 64.68 67.41 -97.43
N ILE A 248 65.69 68.15 -97.91
CA ILE A 248 65.88 69.63 -97.97
C ILE A 248 66.56 69.94 -99.36
N MET A 249 66.84 71.19 -99.80
CA MET A 249 67.56 71.41 -101.08
C MET A 249 67.42 72.76 -101.87
N ARG A 250 66.70 72.73 -103.00
CA ARG A 250 66.97 73.37 -104.32
C ARG A 250 67.21 74.90 -104.54
N ALA A 251 66.48 75.80 -103.89
CA ALA A 251 65.69 76.84 -104.61
C ALA A 251 66.34 78.22 -104.97
N ILE A 252 67.66 78.37 -105.12
CA ILE A 252 68.35 79.66 -104.86
C ILE A 252 68.47 80.69 -106.02
N GLN A 253 68.44 80.33 -107.30
CA GLN A 253 69.28 81.05 -108.31
C GLN A 253 68.66 82.20 -109.17
N LYS A 254 67.43 82.67 -108.94
CA LYS A 254 66.70 83.48 -109.97
C LYS A 254 66.98 84.99 -110.02
N ASP A 255 68.01 85.48 -109.34
CA ASP A 255 68.07 86.88 -108.85
C ASP A 255 68.61 87.93 -109.86
N TYR A 256 69.35 87.51 -110.89
CA TYR A 256 70.07 88.44 -111.79
C TYR A 256 69.17 89.38 -112.63
N LEU A 257 67.90 89.01 -112.87
CA LEU A 257 66.92 89.84 -113.62
C LEU A 257 66.62 91.21 -112.99
N HIS A 258 67.10 91.48 -111.76
CA HIS A 258 66.72 92.65 -111.00
C HIS A 258 67.18 94.00 -111.59
N LYS A 259 68.40 94.08 -112.15
CA LYS A 259 69.07 95.38 -112.40
C LYS A 259 68.42 96.22 -113.52
N ARG A 260 68.09 95.62 -114.68
CA ARG A 260 67.45 96.33 -115.82
C ARG A 260 66.07 96.93 -115.47
N ASN A 261 65.36 96.32 -114.51
CA ASN A 261 64.07 96.81 -114.03
C ASN A 261 64.18 98.09 -113.18
N ALA A 262 65.37 98.54 -112.77
CA ALA A 262 65.54 99.69 -111.87
C ALA A 262 65.25 101.04 -112.53
N ILE A 263 65.61 101.24 -113.80
CA ILE A 263 65.50 102.55 -114.46
C ILE A 263 64.04 102.87 -114.82
N ILE A 264 63.31 101.91 -115.41
CA ILE A 264 61.88 102.04 -115.73
C ILE A 264 61.02 102.24 -114.46
N LYS A 265 61.46 101.71 -113.30
CA LYS A 265 60.79 101.95 -112.01
C LYS A 265 60.76 103.44 -111.63
N ILE A 266 61.80 104.23 -111.92
CA ILE A 266 61.87 105.63 -111.47
C ILE A 266 60.84 106.52 -112.19
N GLN A 267 60.68 106.36 -113.51
CA GLN A 267 59.66 107.09 -114.27
C GLN A 267 58.23 106.65 -113.92
N LYS A 268 58.03 105.36 -113.56
CA LYS A 268 56.76 104.86 -113.01
C LYS A 268 56.48 105.36 -111.58
N TYR A 269 57.53 105.53 -110.77
CA TYR A 269 57.44 105.92 -109.36
C TYR A 269 56.81 107.30 -109.18
N TRP A 270 57.24 108.32 -109.93
CA TRP A 270 56.71 109.69 -109.75
C TRP A 270 55.21 109.79 -110.00
N ARG A 271 54.69 109.13 -111.06
CA ARG A 271 53.24 109.05 -111.33
C ARG A 271 52.47 108.33 -110.22
N SER A 272 53.07 107.32 -109.57
CA SER A 272 52.45 106.60 -108.46
C SER A 272 52.38 107.39 -107.13
N VAL A 273 53.32 108.34 -106.90
CA VAL A 273 53.36 109.14 -105.67
C VAL A 273 52.15 110.06 -105.54
N ILE A 274 51.68 110.64 -106.65
CA ILE A 274 50.50 111.51 -106.68
C ILE A 274 49.23 110.69 -106.37
N GLN A 275 49.07 109.53 -107.03
CA GLN A 275 47.91 108.64 -106.81
C GLN A 275 47.85 108.09 -105.37
N MET A 276 49.00 107.80 -104.76
CA MET A 276 49.09 107.30 -103.38
C MET A 276 48.65 108.33 -102.34
N ARG A 277 48.91 109.64 -102.55
CA ARG A 277 48.45 110.70 -101.64
C ARG A 277 46.92 110.80 -101.61
N GLN A 278 46.26 110.71 -102.76
CA GLN A 278 44.80 110.72 -102.87
C GLN A 278 44.17 109.52 -102.12
N GLN A 279 44.72 108.31 -102.33
CA GLN A 279 44.25 107.10 -101.66
C GLN A 279 44.44 107.15 -100.14
N ARG A 280 45.52 107.75 -99.65
CA ARG A 280 45.83 107.85 -98.21
C ARG A 280 44.82 108.72 -97.44
N GLN A 281 44.32 109.82 -98.03
CA GLN A 281 43.26 110.61 -97.39
C GLN A 281 41.95 109.84 -97.24
N ASN A 282 41.54 109.08 -98.27
CA ASN A 282 40.31 108.29 -98.21
C ASN A 282 40.39 107.17 -97.15
N PHE A 283 41.52 106.48 -97.05
CA PHE A 283 41.73 105.44 -96.04
C PHE A 283 41.58 105.96 -94.60
N LEU A 284 42.12 107.15 -94.30
CA LEU A 284 42.05 107.74 -92.96
C LEU A 284 40.62 108.08 -92.54
N LYS A 285 39.78 108.59 -93.47
CA LYS A 285 38.36 108.83 -93.22
C LYS A 285 37.61 107.53 -92.89
N THR A 286 37.83 106.47 -93.67
CA THR A 286 37.20 105.16 -93.45
C THR A 286 37.61 104.52 -92.12
N LYS A 287 38.89 104.66 -91.72
CA LYS A 287 39.41 104.07 -90.48
C LYS A 287 38.69 104.60 -89.23
N ILE A 288 38.45 105.91 -89.14
CA ILE A 288 37.83 106.54 -87.97
C ILE A 288 36.39 106.03 -87.77
N VAL A 289 35.62 105.92 -88.85
CA VAL A 289 34.22 105.41 -88.80
C VAL A 289 34.17 103.96 -88.29
N ILE A 290 35.10 103.12 -88.74
CA ILE A 290 35.18 101.70 -88.32
C ILE A 290 35.48 101.58 -86.82
N GLN A 291 36.38 102.40 -86.27
CA GLN A 291 36.74 102.35 -84.85
C GLN A 291 35.53 102.66 -83.95
N SER A 292 34.77 103.71 -84.26
CA SER A 292 33.55 104.09 -83.52
C SER A 292 32.47 102.99 -83.51
N ILE A 293 32.31 102.25 -84.61
CA ILE A 293 31.38 101.12 -84.71
C ILE A 293 31.85 99.94 -83.84
N GLN A 294 33.16 99.63 -83.88
CA GLN A 294 33.75 98.54 -83.10
C GLN A 294 33.64 98.77 -81.59
N GLU A 295 33.85 99.99 -81.11
CA GLU A 295 33.71 100.32 -79.69
C GLU A 295 32.26 100.21 -79.21
N ARG A 296 31.30 100.72 -79.98
CA ARG A 296 29.86 100.62 -79.65
C ARG A 296 29.36 99.17 -79.62
N PHE A 297 29.89 98.31 -80.48
CA PHE A 297 29.60 96.86 -80.47
C PHE A 297 30.18 96.17 -79.21
N ARG A 298 31.42 96.48 -78.82
CA ARG A 298 32.06 95.93 -77.61
C ARG A 298 31.31 96.32 -76.33
N TYR A 299 30.84 97.57 -76.22
CA TYR A 299 29.98 97.99 -75.10
C TYR A 299 28.66 97.21 -75.04
N LYS A 300 28.00 96.97 -76.19
CA LYS A 300 26.75 96.19 -76.26
C LYS A 300 26.92 94.73 -75.82
N LEU A 301 28.07 94.11 -76.10
CA LEU A 301 28.39 92.77 -75.61
C LEU A 301 28.59 92.74 -74.08
N LYS A 302 29.35 93.70 -73.53
CA LYS A 302 29.60 93.78 -72.08
C LYS A 302 28.31 93.99 -71.29
N MET A 303 27.38 94.81 -71.79
CA MET A 303 26.04 94.97 -71.20
C MET A 303 25.19 93.69 -71.22
N ARG A 304 25.33 92.84 -72.24
CA ARG A 304 24.63 91.54 -72.31
C ARG A 304 25.18 90.54 -71.29
N GLN A 305 26.49 90.50 -71.06
CA GLN A 305 27.10 89.67 -70.02
C GLN A 305 26.58 90.04 -68.63
N VAL A 306 26.65 91.33 -68.25
CA VAL A 306 26.16 91.82 -66.95
C VAL A 306 24.67 91.50 -66.72
N ARG A 307 23.83 91.59 -67.76
CA ARG A 307 22.41 91.20 -67.69
C ARG A 307 22.23 89.69 -67.46
N ASN A 308 23.02 88.85 -68.12
CA ASN A 308 22.93 87.40 -67.98
C ASN A 308 23.38 86.96 -66.57
N ASP A 309 24.47 87.52 -66.05
CA ASP A 309 24.97 87.23 -64.69
C ASP A 309 23.92 87.56 -63.61
N TYR A 310 23.20 88.67 -63.78
CA TYR A 310 22.09 89.05 -62.90
C TYR A 310 20.92 88.06 -62.97
N LEU A 311 20.53 87.65 -64.19
CA LEU A 311 19.44 86.67 -64.38
C LEU A 311 19.80 85.30 -63.81
N GLU A 312 21.04 84.87 -63.93
CA GLU A 312 21.51 83.61 -63.34
C GLU A 312 21.47 83.66 -61.80
N LYS A 313 21.98 84.73 -61.19
CA LYS A 313 21.90 84.97 -59.74
C LYS A 313 20.44 84.96 -59.25
N ARG A 314 19.54 85.66 -59.95
CA ARG A 314 18.10 85.69 -59.64
C ARG A 314 17.45 84.30 -59.75
N SER A 315 17.78 83.53 -60.77
CA SER A 315 17.28 82.15 -60.96
C SER A 315 17.69 81.21 -59.82
N LYS A 316 18.96 81.28 -59.39
CA LYS A 316 19.49 80.52 -58.24
C LYS A 316 18.76 80.89 -56.94
N ILE A 317 18.54 82.19 -56.68
CA ILE A 317 17.81 82.67 -55.49
C ILE A 317 16.36 82.18 -55.49
N ILE A 318 15.65 82.25 -56.62
CA ILE A 318 14.26 81.78 -56.72
C ILE A 318 14.16 80.27 -56.46
N LYS A 319 15.07 79.45 -56.99
CA LYS A 319 15.13 78.02 -56.68
C LYS A 319 15.32 77.74 -55.19
N ILE A 320 16.23 78.46 -54.52
CA ILE A 320 16.44 78.34 -53.07
C ILE A 320 15.17 78.72 -52.30
N GLN A 321 14.51 79.82 -52.67
CA GLN A 321 13.25 80.25 -52.03
C GLN A 321 12.11 79.23 -52.24
N GLN A 322 12.00 78.63 -53.41
CA GLN A 322 11.02 77.57 -53.70
C GLN A 322 11.30 76.31 -52.87
N LEU A 323 12.55 75.83 -52.84
CA LEU A 323 12.96 74.68 -52.02
C LEU A 323 12.74 74.92 -50.53
N TRP A 324 13.03 76.12 -50.03
CA TRP A 324 12.79 76.49 -48.64
C TRP A 324 11.29 76.49 -48.30
N ARG A 325 10.45 77.11 -49.13
CA ARG A 325 8.98 77.10 -48.96
C ARG A 325 8.39 75.69 -49.01
N ALA A 326 8.87 74.83 -49.92
CA ALA A 326 8.49 73.42 -49.98
C ALA A 326 8.92 72.65 -48.73
N THR A 327 10.14 72.90 -48.24
CA THR A 327 10.68 72.29 -47.00
C THR A 327 9.84 72.67 -45.78
N LEU A 328 9.45 73.93 -45.64
CA LEU A 328 8.57 74.39 -44.56
C LEU A 328 7.18 73.74 -44.62
N LYS A 329 6.58 73.63 -45.82
CA LYS A 329 5.29 72.96 -46.02
C LYS A 329 5.35 71.48 -45.65
N MET A 330 6.40 70.78 -46.09
CA MET A 330 6.65 69.36 -45.74
C MET A 330 6.88 69.17 -44.23
N ARG A 331 7.65 70.05 -43.58
CA ARG A 331 7.86 70.00 -42.13
C ARG A 331 6.55 70.16 -41.35
N LYS A 332 5.68 71.08 -41.76
CA LYS A 332 4.35 71.24 -41.15
C LYS A 332 3.50 69.96 -41.31
N GLN A 333 3.38 69.45 -42.53
CA GLN A 333 2.64 68.20 -42.80
C GLN A 333 3.19 67.00 -42.01
N ARG A 334 4.53 66.91 -41.83
CA ARG A 334 5.16 65.86 -41.00
C ARG A 334 4.81 66.00 -39.52
N LEU A 335 4.76 67.23 -38.98
CA LEU A 335 4.34 67.47 -37.59
C LEU A 335 2.86 67.11 -37.39
N ASP A 336 1.99 67.50 -38.33
CA ASP A 336 0.57 67.18 -38.30
C ASP A 336 0.34 65.64 -38.34
N TYR A 337 1.07 64.93 -39.23
CA TYR A 337 1.06 63.46 -39.28
C TYR A 337 1.59 62.80 -38.00
N GLN A 338 2.66 63.33 -37.40
CA GLN A 338 3.15 62.82 -36.11
C GLN A 338 2.15 63.06 -34.97
N SER A 339 1.40 64.18 -35.01
CA SER A 339 0.35 64.48 -34.04
C SER A 339 -0.84 63.52 -34.15
N THR A 340 -1.30 63.22 -35.37
CA THR A 340 -2.38 62.25 -35.59
C THR A 340 -1.97 60.83 -35.22
N ILE A 341 -0.76 60.38 -35.59
CA ILE A 341 -0.24 59.06 -35.16
C ILE A 341 -0.13 58.96 -33.63
N ARG A 342 0.39 59.99 -32.94
CA ARG A 342 0.42 60.01 -31.46
C ARG A 342 -0.98 59.91 -30.86
N SER A 343 -1.96 60.59 -31.44
CA SER A 343 -3.36 60.56 -31.00
C SER A 343 -3.99 59.17 -31.22
N ILE A 344 -3.75 58.55 -32.38
CA ILE A 344 -4.20 57.18 -32.69
C ILE A 344 -3.58 56.17 -31.71
N ILE A 345 -2.27 56.24 -31.46
CA ILE A 345 -1.58 55.36 -30.51
C ILE A 345 -2.13 55.55 -29.09
N LEU A 346 -2.43 56.78 -28.66
CA LEU A 346 -3.04 57.06 -27.36
C LEU A 346 -4.43 56.42 -27.24
N ILE A 347 -5.28 56.56 -28.27
CA ILE A 347 -6.62 55.96 -28.31
C ILE A 347 -6.52 54.42 -28.29
N GLN A 348 -5.65 53.83 -29.12
CA GLN A 348 -5.44 52.38 -29.19
C GLN A 348 -4.91 51.82 -27.86
N ARG A 349 -3.96 52.51 -27.21
CA ARG A 349 -3.43 52.13 -25.88
C ARG A 349 -4.54 52.16 -24.83
N ARG A 350 -5.39 53.20 -24.83
CA ARG A 350 -6.50 53.36 -23.87
C ARG A 350 -7.61 52.34 -24.11
N PHE A 351 -7.92 52.02 -25.37
CA PHE A 351 -8.85 50.96 -25.76
C PHE A 351 -8.35 49.57 -25.32
N ARG A 352 -7.10 49.23 -25.62
CA ARG A 352 -6.47 47.95 -25.19
C ARG A 352 -6.45 47.82 -23.67
N ALA A 353 -6.12 48.89 -22.95
CA ALA A 353 -6.16 48.92 -21.48
C ALA A 353 -7.58 48.70 -20.93
N ASN A 354 -8.60 49.37 -21.49
CA ASN A 354 -9.99 49.18 -21.11
C ASN A 354 -10.48 47.74 -21.39
N GLN A 355 -10.05 47.12 -22.49
CA GLN A 355 -10.44 45.74 -22.81
C GLN A 355 -9.70 44.71 -21.94
N ALA A 356 -8.44 44.95 -21.60
CA ALA A 356 -7.71 44.16 -20.60
C ALA A 356 -8.36 44.27 -19.20
N MET A 357 -8.83 45.46 -18.81
CA MET A 357 -9.60 45.66 -17.58
C MET A 357 -10.92 44.86 -17.60
N LYS A 358 -11.71 44.95 -18.69
CA LYS A 358 -12.98 44.20 -18.82
C LYS A 358 -12.77 42.69 -18.73
N THR A 359 -11.77 42.15 -19.41
CA THR A 359 -11.44 40.71 -19.34
C THR A 359 -10.94 40.29 -17.96
N ALA A 360 -10.13 41.12 -17.29
CA ALA A 360 -9.72 40.88 -15.90
C ALA A 360 -10.91 40.87 -14.92
N VAL A 361 -11.88 41.79 -15.07
CA VAL A 361 -13.11 41.82 -14.26
C VAL A 361 -13.95 40.57 -14.46
N ILE A 362 -14.16 40.13 -15.72
CA ILE A 362 -14.90 38.89 -16.03
C ILE A 362 -14.18 37.66 -15.43
N ASN A 363 -12.86 37.59 -15.56
CA ASN A 363 -12.07 36.49 -15.01
C ASN A 363 -12.10 36.48 -13.47
N TYR A 364 -12.08 37.65 -12.82
CA TYR A 364 -12.27 37.77 -11.38
C TYR A 364 -13.69 37.34 -10.95
N GLN A 365 -14.73 37.74 -11.68
CA GLN A 365 -16.11 37.32 -11.42
C GLN A 365 -16.27 35.80 -11.52
N LYS A 366 -15.71 35.16 -12.57
CA LYS A 366 -15.68 33.68 -12.72
C LYS A 366 -14.95 32.99 -11.56
N LYS A 367 -13.79 33.51 -11.14
CA LYS A 367 -13.08 32.98 -9.96
C LYS A 367 -13.90 33.15 -8.69
N LYS A 368 -14.53 34.32 -8.48
CA LYS A 368 -15.38 34.62 -7.32
C LYS A 368 -16.62 33.72 -7.26
N SER A 369 -17.31 33.48 -8.38
CA SER A 369 -18.48 32.59 -8.41
C SER A 369 -18.09 31.14 -8.11
N ALA A 370 -16.99 30.64 -8.67
CA ALA A 370 -16.45 29.32 -8.34
C ALA A 370 -16.09 29.19 -6.85
N ILE A 371 -15.42 30.19 -6.26
CA ILE A 371 -15.11 30.23 -4.82
C ILE A 371 -16.39 30.21 -3.97
N ILE A 372 -17.40 31.00 -4.32
CA ILE A 372 -18.70 31.02 -3.61
C ILE A 372 -19.40 29.67 -3.71
N LEU A 373 -19.37 29.01 -4.88
CA LEU A 373 -19.95 27.68 -5.08
C LEU A 373 -19.25 26.63 -4.18
N ILE A 374 -17.92 26.61 -4.16
CA ILE A 374 -17.12 25.72 -3.30
C ILE A 374 -17.40 26.00 -1.82
N GLN A 375 -17.48 27.27 -1.40
CA GLN A 375 -17.82 27.66 -0.03
C GLN A 375 -19.24 27.23 0.35
N LYS A 376 -20.23 27.36 -0.55
CA LYS A 376 -21.62 26.92 -0.33
C LYS A 376 -21.69 25.39 -0.20
N TRP A 377 -21.01 24.66 -1.08
CA TRP A 377 -20.90 23.20 -1.02
C TRP A 377 -20.24 22.74 0.29
N TYR A 378 -19.09 23.32 0.66
CA TYR A 378 -18.36 22.95 1.88
C TYR A 378 -19.17 23.21 3.15
N ARG A 379 -19.89 24.34 3.23
CA ARG A 379 -20.80 24.64 4.36
C ARG A 379 -21.94 23.62 4.44
N SER A 380 -22.60 23.33 3.31
CA SER A 380 -23.67 22.33 3.24
C SER A 380 -23.18 20.92 3.63
N HIS A 381 -22.02 20.51 3.13
CA HIS A 381 -21.39 19.23 3.45
C HIS A 381 -21.04 19.12 4.94
N ARG A 382 -20.52 20.19 5.55
CA ARG A 382 -20.27 20.23 7.00
C ARG A 382 -21.54 20.13 7.84
N GLU A 383 -22.63 20.80 7.45
CA GLU A 383 -23.90 20.68 8.18
C GLU A 383 -24.49 19.28 8.02
N THR A 384 -24.43 18.71 6.82
CA THR A 384 -24.82 17.31 6.55
C THR A 384 -24.03 16.33 7.42
N LEU A 385 -22.72 16.52 7.57
CA LEU A 385 -21.88 15.70 8.44
C LEU A 385 -22.26 15.85 9.92
N LYS A 386 -22.60 17.06 10.37
CA LYS A 386 -23.04 17.33 11.75
C LYS A 386 -24.37 16.60 12.03
N ILE A 387 -25.39 16.82 11.19
CA ILE A 387 -26.70 16.16 11.28
C ILE A 387 -26.54 14.62 11.24
N ARG A 388 -25.68 14.10 10.36
CA ARG A 388 -25.38 12.67 10.28
C ARG A 388 -24.78 12.13 11.59
N ASN A 389 -23.85 12.86 12.20
CA ASN A 389 -23.22 12.45 13.45
C ASN A 389 -24.20 12.50 14.64
N GLU A 390 -25.07 13.50 14.68
CA GLU A 390 -26.17 13.59 15.66
C GLU A 390 -27.15 12.42 15.51
N PHE A 391 -27.59 12.11 14.28
CA PHE A 391 -28.42 10.93 14.00
C PHE A 391 -27.74 9.61 14.40
N LEU A 392 -26.44 9.45 14.09
CA LEU A 392 -25.69 8.26 14.47
C LEU A 392 -25.54 8.12 16.00
N LEU A 393 -25.42 9.24 16.72
CA LEU A 393 -25.41 9.24 18.18
C LEU A 393 -26.76 8.79 18.74
N VAL A 394 -27.87 9.40 18.28
CA VAL A 394 -29.24 9.04 18.71
C VAL A 394 -29.54 7.56 18.39
N LYS A 395 -29.20 7.10 17.19
CA LYS A 395 -29.36 5.69 16.81
C LYS A 395 -28.55 4.76 17.71
N LYS A 396 -27.32 5.14 18.08
CA LYS A 396 -26.48 4.37 19.00
C LYS A 396 -27.08 4.32 20.41
N THR A 397 -27.59 5.43 20.94
CA THR A 397 -28.21 5.46 22.27
C THR A 397 -29.50 4.64 22.32
N VAL A 398 -30.36 4.73 21.29
CA VAL A 398 -31.57 3.89 21.18
C VAL A 398 -31.20 2.39 21.18
N LEU A 399 -30.26 1.98 20.31
CA LEU A 399 -29.80 0.59 20.27
C LEU A 399 -29.17 0.14 21.60
N GLN A 400 -28.48 1.02 22.33
CA GLN A 400 -27.94 0.68 23.65
C GLN A 400 -29.04 0.47 24.70
N VAL A 401 -30.11 1.27 24.67
CA VAL A 401 -31.28 1.12 25.55
C VAL A 401 -32.05 -0.15 25.22
N GLU A 402 -32.37 -0.40 23.93
CA GLU A 402 -33.05 -1.62 23.48
C GLU A 402 -32.29 -2.88 23.87
N ASN A 403 -30.98 -2.93 23.58
CA ASN A 403 -30.15 -4.08 23.96
C ASN A 403 -30.09 -4.27 25.48
N ARG A 404 -30.09 -3.19 26.28
CA ARG A 404 -30.14 -3.28 27.75
C ARG A 404 -31.49 -3.82 28.25
N ILE A 405 -32.60 -3.42 27.65
CA ILE A 405 -33.94 -3.93 27.97
C ILE A 405 -34.04 -5.42 27.61
N ILE A 406 -33.59 -5.81 26.42
CA ILE A 406 -33.57 -7.22 25.97
C ILE A 406 -32.68 -8.07 26.89
N ALA A 407 -31.46 -7.60 27.21
CA ALA A 407 -30.55 -8.30 28.11
C ALA A 407 -31.14 -8.47 29.53
N ASN A 408 -31.77 -7.43 30.08
CA ASN A 408 -32.45 -7.51 31.37
C ASN A 408 -33.61 -8.51 31.35
N ARG A 409 -34.42 -8.53 30.27
CA ARG A 409 -35.54 -9.48 30.12
C ARG A 409 -35.04 -10.93 30.01
N LEU A 410 -33.98 -11.17 29.24
CA LEU A 410 -33.33 -12.49 29.14
C LEU A 410 -32.75 -12.92 30.49
N MET A 411 -32.05 -12.03 31.21
CA MET A 411 -31.51 -12.31 32.53
C MET A 411 -32.61 -12.66 33.55
N MET A 412 -33.75 -11.97 33.52
CA MET A 412 -34.90 -12.29 34.38
C MET A 412 -35.50 -13.67 34.03
N ASN A 413 -35.62 -14.00 32.74
CA ASN A 413 -36.09 -15.32 32.32
C ASN A 413 -35.14 -16.45 32.78
N GLU A 414 -33.83 -16.29 32.60
CA GLU A 414 -32.84 -17.26 33.09
C GLU A 414 -32.84 -17.39 34.61
N ARG A 415 -32.99 -16.28 35.34
CA ARG A 415 -33.18 -16.30 36.80
C ARG A 415 -34.43 -17.10 37.19
N ASN A 416 -35.55 -16.90 36.51
CA ASN A 416 -36.79 -17.63 36.79
C ASN A 416 -36.67 -19.12 36.47
N ASN A 417 -35.99 -19.48 35.37
CA ASN A 417 -35.68 -20.87 35.02
C ASN A 417 -34.80 -21.53 36.09
N PHE A 418 -33.76 -20.84 36.55
CA PHE A 418 -32.91 -21.32 37.64
C PHE A 418 -33.68 -21.49 38.96
N MET A 419 -34.58 -20.56 39.31
CA MET A 419 -35.39 -20.66 40.53
C MET A 419 -36.31 -21.89 40.49
N LYS A 420 -36.97 -22.16 39.35
CA LYS A 420 -37.77 -23.38 39.14
C LYS A 420 -36.93 -24.65 39.26
N LEU A 421 -35.76 -24.70 38.62
CA LEU A 421 -34.83 -25.83 38.72
C LEU A 421 -34.34 -26.06 40.17
N ARG A 422 -34.07 -24.98 40.91
CA ARG A 422 -33.68 -25.03 42.32
C ARG A 422 -34.80 -25.56 43.21
N GLU A 423 -36.04 -25.12 42.99
CA GLU A 423 -37.22 -25.59 43.70
C GLU A 423 -37.45 -27.09 43.50
N VAL A 424 -37.48 -27.56 42.24
CA VAL A 424 -37.60 -28.99 41.90
C VAL A 424 -36.44 -29.80 42.49
N SER A 425 -35.21 -29.28 42.44
CA SER A 425 -34.04 -29.93 43.05
C SER A 425 -34.17 -30.09 44.56
N ILE A 426 -34.64 -29.06 45.27
CA ILE A 426 -34.89 -29.11 46.72
C ILE A 426 -36.00 -30.11 47.04
N PHE A 427 -37.08 -30.15 46.25
CA PHE A 427 -38.16 -31.11 46.41
C PHE A 427 -37.67 -32.57 46.27
N VAL A 428 -36.92 -32.86 45.19
CA VAL A 428 -36.33 -34.20 44.96
C VAL A 428 -35.36 -34.57 46.08
N GLN A 429 -34.50 -33.65 46.52
CA GLN A 429 -33.58 -33.87 47.65
C GLN A 429 -34.31 -34.16 48.96
N ARG A 430 -35.37 -33.40 49.29
CA ARG A 430 -36.23 -33.64 50.46
C ARG A 430 -36.88 -35.03 50.39
N ARG A 431 -37.47 -35.39 49.23
CA ARG A 431 -38.13 -36.69 49.05
C ARG A 431 -37.16 -37.86 49.11
N TYR A 432 -35.95 -37.70 48.55
CA TYR A 432 -34.88 -38.70 48.61
C TYR A 432 -34.35 -38.91 50.05
N ARG A 433 -34.11 -37.82 50.80
CA ARG A 433 -33.73 -37.89 52.23
C ARG A 433 -34.79 -38.63 53.05
N SER A 434 -36.07 -38.27 52.88
CA SER A 434 -37.21 -38.98 53.49
C SER A 434 -37.19 -40.48 53.14
N LYS A 435 -36.97 -40.86 51.88
CA LYS A 435 -36.93 -42.27 51.46
C LYS A 435 -35.73 -43.04 52.02
N ILE A 436 -34.57 -42.40 52.20
CA ILE A 436 -33.43 -43.00 52.91
C ILE A 436 -33.81 -43.26 54.37
N GLU A 437 -34.44 -42.29 55.03
CA GLU A 437 -34.78 -42.43 56.45
C GLU A 437 -35.83 -43.53 56.67
N THR A 438 -36.85 -43.61 55.82
CA THR A 438 -37.80 -44.75 55.82
C THR A 438 -37.07 -46.09 55.66
N ARG A 439 -36.05 -46.18 54.78
CA ARG A 439 -35.27 -47.41 54.58
C ARG A 439 -34.41 -47.76 55.80
N ARG A 440 -33.85 -46.77 56.52
CA ARG A 440 -33.12 -46.98 57.78
C ARG A 440 -34.05 -47.52 58.87
N LEU A 441 -35.19 -46.87 59.08
CA LEU A 441 -36.21 -47.32 60.04
C LEU A 441 -36.70 -48.73 59.73
N GLN A 442 -37.00 -49.03 58.45
CA GLN A 442 -37.42 -50.36 58.03
C GLN A 442 -36.32 -51.42 58.24
N LYS A 443 -35.04 -51.07 58.02
CA LYS A 443 -33.90 -51.96 58.31
C LYS A 443 -33.78 -52.22 59.82
N HIS A 444 -33.80 -51.18 60.66
CA HIS A 444 -33.75 -51.33 62.12
C HIS A 444 -34.91 -52.16 62.68
N PHE A 445 -36.13 -51.96 62.15
CA PHE A 445 -37.28 -52.78 62.51
C PHE A 445 -37.06 -54.26 62.14
N GLN A 446 -36.54 -54.54 60.94
CA GLN A 446 -36.24 -55.90 60.50
C GLN A 446 -35.13 -56.56 61.33
N GLU A 447 -34.08 -55.81 61.69
CA GLU A 447 -33.00 -56.26 62.57
C GLU A 447 -33.54 -56.58 63.98
N SER A 448 -34.39 -55.71 64.54
CA SER A 448 -35.06 -55.94 65.83
C SER A 448 -35.96 -57.16 65.79
N LYS A 449 -36.76 -57.34 64.73
CA LYS A 449 -37.61 -58.53 64.53
C LYS A 449 -36.78 -59.82 64.45
N LEU A 450 -35.67 -59.80 63.73
CA LEU A 450 -34.75 -60.94 63.66
C LEU A 450 -34.06 -61.22 65.00
N MET A 451 -33.73 -60.18 65.77
CA MET A 451 -33.15 -60.32 67.12
C MET A 451 -34.14 -60.97 68.08
N ILE A 452 -35.42 -60.53 68.07
CA ILE A 452 -36.49 -61.16 68.87
C ILE A 452 -36.64 -62.65 68.52
N VAL A 453 -36.68 -63.00 67.22
CA VAL A 453 -36.76 -64.42 66.78
C VAL A 453 -35.53 -65.22 67.23
N LYS A 454 -34.32 -64.64 67.18
CA LYS A 454 -33.10 -65.28 67.69
C LYS A 454 -33.15 -65.51 69.20
N ILE A 455 -33.60 -64.52 69.98
CA ILE A 455 -33.76 -64.63 71.44
C ILE A 455 -34.80 -65.71 71.76
N GLN A 456 -35.97 -65.69 71.12
CA GLN A 456 -37.01 -66.71 71.28
C GLN A 456 -36.50 -68.13 70.95
N CYS A 457 -35.74 -68.28 69.86
CA CYS A 457 -35.09 -69.53 69.49
C CYS A 457 -34.07 -69.98 70.55
N HIS A 458 -33.25 -69.06 71.07
CA HIS A 458 -32.25 -69.37 72.08
C HIS A 458 -32.88 -69.79 73.41
N ILE A 459 -33.94 -69.10 73.86
CA ILE A 459 -34.71 -69.43 75.06
C ILE A 459 -35.40 -70.79 74.91
N ARG A 460 -36.12 -71.03 73.80
CA ARG A 460 -36.75 -72.34 73.51
C ARG A 460 -35.71 -73.47 73.50
N GLY A 461 -34.56 -73.24 72.87
CA GLY A 461 -33.45 -74.19 72.86
C GLY A 461 -32.81 -74.40 74.24
N TYR A 462 -32.72 -73.36 75.07
CA TYR A 462 -32.23 -73.47 76.46
C TYR A 462 -33.19 -74.30 77.32
N LEU A 463 -34.49 -74.01 77.27
CA LEU A 463 -35.52 -74.78 77.98
C LEU A 463 -35.50 -76.26 77.56
N ALA A 464 -35.40 -76.55 76.26
CA ALA A 464 -35.27 -77.91 75.76
C ALA A 464 -33.99 -78.61 76.26
N ARG A 465 -32.84 -77.90 76.30
CA ARG A 465 -31.58 -78.45 76.84
C ARG A 465 -31.61 -78.64 78.35
N LYS A 466 -32.28 -77.76 79.10
CA LYS A 466 -32.48 -77.88 80.55
C LYS A 466 -33.30 -79.12 80.87
N ARG A 467 -34.49 -79.24 80.25
CA ARG A 467 -35.36 -80.43 80.36
C ARG A 467 -34.65 -81.71 79.93
N PHE A 468 -33.87 -81.67 78.84
CA PHE A 468 -33.09 -82.83 78.42
C PHE A 468 -32.00 -83.23 79.44
N LYS A 469 -31.34 -82.26 80.09
CA LYS A 469 -30.32 -82.51 81.13
C LYS A 469 -30.95 -83.10 82.41
N GLU A 470 -32.11 -82.60 82.81
CA GLU A 470 -32.92 -83.12 83.93
C GLU A 470 -33.36 -84.59 83.69
N LEU A 471 -33.51 -84.99 82.43
CA LEU A 471 -33.87 -86.36 82.00
C LEU A 471 -32.65 -87.26 81.67
N GLN A 472 -31.42 -86.93 82.07
CA GLN A 472 -30.24 -87.81 81.83
C GLN A 472 -29.98 -88.78 82.99
N THR A 473 -30.14 -90.08 82.73
CA THR A 473 -29.58 -91.15 83.56
C THR A 473 -28.07 -91.32 83.29
N PRO A 474 -27.27 -91.82 84.25
CA PRO A 474 -25.81 -91.97 84.10
C PRO A 474 -25.39 -92.82 82.89
N GLU A 475 -26.12 -93.89 82.59
CA GLU A 475 -25.86 -94.78 81.44
C GLU A 475 -25.95 -94.04 80.09
N ASN A 476 -26.91 -93.13 79.95
CA ASN A 476 -27.13 -92.35 78.73
C ASN A 476 -25.98 -91.37 78.46
N ILE A 477 -25.33 -90.85 79.51
CA ILE A 477 -24.16 -89.97 79.41
C ILE A 477 -22.97 -90.75 78.83
N GLU A 478 -22.72 -91.96 79.33
CA GLU A 478 -21.60 -92.81 78.90
C GLU A 478 -21.79 -93.34 77.47
N LYS A 479 -23.00 -93.80 77.12
CA LYS A 479 -23.38 -94.17 75.74
C LYS A 479 -23.11 -93.02 74.76
N ARG A 480 -23.32 -91.77 75.17
CA ARG A 480 -23.12 -90.58 74.35
C ARG A 480 -21.65 -90.20 74.17
N ARG A 481 -20.78 -90.44 75.15
CA ARG A 481 -19.31 -90.27 75.02
C ARG A 481 -18.77 -91.16 73.89
N ARG A 482 -19.10 -92.45 73.91
CA ARG A 482 -18.68 -93.44 72.90
C ARG A 482 -19.10 -93.03 71.48
N HIS A 483 -20.36 -92.58 71.31
CA HIS A 483 -20.87 -92.07 70.02
C HIS A 483 -20.19 -90.78 69.53
N LYS A 484 -19.69 -89.93 70.43
CA LYS A 484 -18.97 -88.70 70.05
C LYS A 484 -17.59 -89.03 69.48
N ALA A 485 -16.85 -89.95 70.13
CA ALA A 485 -15.54 -90.41 69.66
C ALA A 485 -15.63 -91.01 68.24
N ALA A 486 -16.58 -91.93 68.01
CA ALA A 486 -16.81 -92.56 66.71
C ALA A 486 -17.07 -91.54 65.57
N ARG A 487 -17.89 -90.50 65.83
CA ARG A 487 -18.17 -89.45 64.82
C ARG A 487 -16.94 -88.65 64.43
N THR A 488 -16.06 -88.32 65.38
CA THR A 488 -14.82 -87.56 65.11
C THR A 488 -13.89 -88.32 64.16
N ILE A 489 -13.70 -89.62 64.40
CA ILE A 489 -12.87 -90.50 63.56
C ILE A 489 -13.46 -90.60 62.14
N GLN A 490 -14.77 -90.84 62.03
CA GLN A 490 -15.46 -90.93 60.74
C GLN A 490 -15.38 -89.63 59.93
N ALA A 491 -15.47 -88.47 60.59
CA ALA A 491 -15.38 -87.16 59.93
C ALA A 491 -13.98 -86.90 59.34
N ALA A 492 -12.91 -87.25 60.06
CA ALA A 492 -11.53 -87.11 59.59
C ALA A 492 -11.29 -87.92 58.30
N TRP A 493 -11.72 -89.18 58.27
CA TRP A 493 -11.57 -90.06 57.11
C TRP A 493 -12.38 -89.58 55.89
N ARG A 494 -13.63 -89.14 56.08
CA ARG A 494 -14.45 -88.57 55.00
C ARG A 494 -13.81 -87.30 54.41
N GLY A 495 -13.22 -86.45 55.25
CA GLY A 495 -12.50 -85.26 54.80
C GLY A 495 -11.25 -85.56 53.97
N PHE A 496 -10.51 -86.62 54.31
CA PHE A 496 -9.38 -87.11 53.50
C PHE A 496 -9.85 -87.59 52.11
N LYS A 497 -10.89 -88.44 52.08
CA LYS A 497 -11.43 -89.03 50.84
C LYS A 497 -11.92 -87.99 49.83
N GLU A 498 -12.55 -86.91 50.27
CA GLU A 498 -13.03 -85.83 49.37
C GLU A 498 -11.91 -84.93 48.84
N ARG A 499 -10.88 -84.64 49.64
CA ARG A 499 -9.72 -83.86 49.17
C ARG A 499 -8.97 -84.58 48.03
N SER A 500 -8.88 -85.90 48.09
CA SER A 500 -8.27 -86.71 47.03
C SER A 500 -9.04 -86.70 45.70
N LYS A 501 -10.34 -86.32 45.66
CA LYS A 501 -11.15 -86.36 44.43
C LYS A 501 -11.16 -85.07 43.62
N LYS A 502 -10.94 -83.90 44.25
CA LYS A 502 -11.29 -82.59 43.64
C LYS A 502 -10.17 -81.90 42.84
N SER A 503 -8.95 -82.44 42.83
CA SER A 503 -7.80 -81.83 42.13
C SER A 503 -7.96 -81.73 40.60
N ASN A 504 -8.61 -82.71 39.95
CA ASN A 504 -8.57 -82.84 38.48
C ASN A 504 -9.74 -82.21 37.71
N MET A 505 -10.83 -81.82 38.38
CA MET A 505 -12.07 -81.41 37.68
C MET A 505 -12.04 -79.95 37.21
N CYS A 506 -11.50 -79.03 38.02
CA CYS A 506 -11.52 -77.60 37.72
C CYS A 506 -10.69 -77.23 36.47
N PHE A 507 -9.52 -77.84 36.32
CA PHE A 507 -8.59 -77.57 35.21
C PHE A 507 -9.20 -77.96 33.84
N ARG A 508 -9.89 -79.11 33.75
CA ARG A 508 -10.54 -79.57 32.51
C ARG A 508 -11.64 -78.61 32.02
N VAL A 509 -12.36 -77.95 32.93
CA VAL A 509 -13.42 -76.97 32.59
C VAL A 509 -12.86 -75.69 31.96
N ILE A 510 -11.64 -75.28 32.32
CA ILE A 510 -10.96 -74.11 31.74
C ILE A 510 -10.44 -74.46 30.34
N VAL A 511 -9.76 -75.60 30.20
CA VAL A 511 -9.23 -76.09 28.90
C VAL A 511 -10.33 -76.26 27.86
N ASN A 512 -11.46 -76.89 28.23
CA ASN A 512 -12.60 -77.07 27.31
C ASN A 512 -13.22 -75.75 26.85
N ARG A 513 -13.12 -74.67 27.64
CA ARG A 513 -13.61 -73.34 27.24
C ARG A 513 -12.72 -72.69 26.18
N LEU A 514 -11.40 -72.84 26.31
CA LEU A 514 -10.42 -72.34 25.34
C LEU A 514 -10.52 -73.09 23.99
N ILE A 515 -10.66 -74.42 24.02
CA ILE A 515 -10.85 -75.24 22.82
C ILE A 515 -12.12 -74.83 22.05
N LYS A 516 -13.21 -74.51 22.77
CA LYS A 516 -14.48 -74.11 22.15
C LYS A 516 -14.41 -72.75 21.44
N VAL A 517 -13.60 -71.82 21.94
CA VAL A 517 -13.31 -70.54 21.26
C VAL A 517 -12.41 -70.77 20.03
N SER A 518 -11.36 -71.59 20.17
CA SER A 518 -10.40 -71.88 19.09
C SER A 518 -11.03 -72.54 17.86
N ARG A 519 -12.12 -73.31 18.01
CA ARG A 519 -12.79 -74.02 16.90
C ARG A 519 -13.73 -73.14 16.07
N ASN A 520 -14.11 -71.96 16.57
CA ASN A 520 -15.08 -71.06 15.93
C ASN A 520 -14.43 -69.82 15.29
N VAL A 521 -13.11 -69.81 15.11
CA VAL A 521 -12.38 -68.68 14.49
C VAL A 521 -12.34 -68.86 12.98
N ASP A 522 -13.19 -68.12 12.27
CA ASP A 522 -13.14 -67.99 10.81
C ASP A 522 -11.87 -67.20 10.38
N PRO A 523 -10.94 -67.80 9.60
CA PRO A 523 -9.72 -67.14 9.15
C PRO A 523 -9.97 -65.85 8.34
N THR A 524 -11.09 -65.78 7.61
CA THR A 524 -11.46 -64.62 6.79
C THR A 524 -11.87 -63.42 7.63
N GLN A 525 -12.28 -63.64 8.89
CA GLN A 525 -12.68 -62.56 9.81
C GLN A 525 -11.48 -61.87 10.48
N THR A 526 -10.26 -62.39 10.31
CA THR A 526 -9.04 -61.79 10.86
C THR A 526 -8.77 -60.41 10.27
N LEU A 527 -8.11 -59.54 11.04
CA LEU A 527 -7.80 -58.18 10.59
C LEU A 527 -6.84 -58.17 9.39
N ALA A 528 -5.90 -59.12 9.33
CA ALA A 528 -4.98 -59.28 8.20
C ALA A 528 -5.70 -59.74 6.92
N ALA A 529 -6.63 -60.69 7.00
CA ALA A 529 -7.44 -61.09 5.84
C ALA A 529 -8.31 -59.93 5.34
N LYS A 530 -8.97 -59.19 6.25
CA LYS A 530 -9.78 -58.01 5.92
C LYS A 530 -8.95 -56.88 5.30
N LEU A 531 -7.72 -56.68 5.77
CA LEU A 531 -6.78 -55.75 5.16
C LEU A 531 -6.46 -56.17 3.73
N LYS A 532 -5.99 -57.40 3.54
CA LYS A 532 -5.58 -57.92 2.24
C LYS A 532 -6.69 -57.82 1.20
N ILE A 533 -7.91 -58.27 1.55
CA ILE A 533 -9.10 -58.11 0.70
C ILE A 533 -9.38 -56.64 0.35
N SER A 534 -9.21 -55.73 1.31
CA SER A 534 -9.42 -54.29 1.08
C SER A 534 -8.37 -53.70 0.14
N ILE A 535 -7.13 -54.18 0.20
CA ILE A 535 -6.02 -53.68 -0.63
C ILE A 535 -6.07 -54.26 -2.04
N ASP A 536 -6.30 -55.57 -2.16
CA ASP A 536 -6.44 -56.24 -3.45
C ASP A 536 -7.62 -55.61 -4.25
N PHE A 537 -8.71 -55.24 -3.57
CA PHE A 537 -9.81 -54.48 -4.19
C PHE A 537 -9.42 -53.08 -4.69
N LEU A 538 -8.44 -52.40 -4.06
CA LEU A 538 -7.97 -51.10 -4.55
C LEU A 538 -6.93 -51.25 -5.67
N LYS A 539 -6.26 -52.41 -5.78
CA LYS A 539 -5.29 -52.72 -6.85
C LYS A 539 -5.96 -53.03 -8.19
N TYR A 540 -7.15 -53.64 -8.18
CA TYR A 540 -7.88 -54.03 -9.41
C TYR A 540 -9.21 -53.25 -9.53
N ARG A 541 -9.44 -52.63 -10.70
CA ARG A 541 -10.53 -51.65 -11.00
C ARG A 541 -11.73 -51.62 -10.03
N TYR A 542 -11.93 -50.49 -9.37
CA TYR A 542 -13.04 -50.26 -8.44
C TYR A 542 -14.17 -49.41 -9.05
N ASP A 543 -15.42 -49.66 -8.60
CA ASP A 543 -16.52 -48.69 -8.67
C ASP A 543 -16.39 -47.70 -7.49
N SER A 544 -16.65 -46.42 -7.75
CA SER A 544 -16.55 -45.32 -6.76
C SER A 544 -17.41 -45.56 -5.52
N ASN A 545 -18.59 -46.18 -5.67
CA ASN A 545 -19.47 -46.51 -4.53
C ASN A 545 -18.87 -47.62 -3.64
N VAL A 546 -18.29 -48.65 -4.25
CA VAL A 546 -17.68 -49.76 -3.52
C VAL A 546 -16.35 -49.32 -2.87
N ALA A 547 -15.57 -48.48 -3.56
CA ALA A 547 -14.35 -47.88 -3.04
C ALA A 547 -14.57 -47.06 -1.78
N ILE A 548 -15.68 -46.32 -1.67
CA ILE A 548 -16.07 -45.65 -0.42
C ILE A 548 -16.17 -46.65 0.76
N SER A 549 -16.80 -47.80 0.54
CA SER A 549 -16.95 -48.82 1.60
C SER A 549 -15.61 -49.44 2.02
N THR A 550 -14.68 -49.59 1.07
CA THR A 550 -13.34 -50.15 1.30
C THR A 550 -12.41 -49.13 1.96
N LEU A 551 -12.43 -47.88 1.50
CA LEU A 551 -11.72 -46.76 2.12
C LEU A 551 -12.23 -46.46 3.54
N ALA A 552 -13.53 -46.61 3.82
CA ALA A 552 -14.05 -46.49 5.18
C ALA A 552 -13.54 -47.59 6.12
N LYS A 553 -13.38 -48.83 5.63
CA LYS A 553 -12.74 -49.92 6.38
C LYS A 553 -11.25 -49.62 6.63
N LEU A 554 -10.53 -49.10 5.62
CA LEU A 554 -9.11 -48.72 5.73
C LEU A 554 -8.90 -47.50 6.65
N GLU A 555 -9.79 -46.50 6.65
CA GLU A 555 -9.79 -45.41 7.64
C GLU A 555 -9.89 -45.99 9.05
N TYR A 556 -10.87 -46.87 9.28
CA TYR A 556 -11.07 -47.48 10.60
C TYR A 556 -9.84 -48.28 11.05
N MET A 557 -9.25 -49.09 10.16
CA MET A 557 -8.03 -49.85 10.45
C MET A 557 -6.83 -48.94 10.70
N SER A 558 -6.60 -47.91 9.87
CA SER A 558 -5.52 -46.93 10.06
C SER A 558 -5.62 -46.14 11.37
N ARG A 559 -6.85 -45.91 11.86
CA ARG A 559 -7.08 -45.19 13.13
C ARG A 559 -7.00 -46.08 14.37
N THR A 560 -7.30 -47.37 14.25
CA THR A 560 -7.39 -48.29 15.41
C THR A 560 -6.17 -49.20 15.55
N VAL A 561 -5.59 -49.64 14.44
CA VAL A 561 -4.53 -50.66 14.36
C VAL A 561 -3.53 -50.34 13.23
N PRO A 562 -2.87 -49.16 13.21
CA PRO A 562 -2.02 -48.75 12.07
C PRO A 562 -0.77 -49.62 11.87
N TRP A 563 -0.33 -50.40 12.87
CA TRP A 563 0.85 -51.26 12.70
C TRP A 563 0.64 -52.38 11.67
N ILE A 564 -0.61 -52.75 11.38
CA ILE A 564 -0.93 -53.73 10.33
C ILE A 564 -0.80 -53.15 8.92
N LEU A 565 -0.66 -51.83 8.78
CA LEU A 565 -0.54 -51.14 7.50
C LEU A 565 0.90 -50.87 7.08
N ILE A 566 1.92 -51.30 7.86
CA ILE A 566 3.33 -51.01 7.58
C ILE A 566 3.73 -51.49 6.18
N ASP A 567 3.47 -52.75 5.87
CA ASP A 567 3.93 -53.39 4.63
C ASP A 567 3.23 -52.83 3.36
N ASP A 568 2.07 -52.18 3.52
CA ASP A 568 1.26 -51.62 2.43
C ASP A 568 1.20 -50.07 2.44
N ALA A 569 1.90 -49.41 3.35
CA ALA A 569 1.77 -47.97 3.61
C ALA A 569 2.11 -47.11 2.38
N GLU A 570 3.12 -47.50 1.62
CA GLU A 570 3.54 -46.83 0.40
C GLU A 570 2.42 -46.87 -0.66
N PHE A 571 1.91 -48.07 -0.97
CA PHE A 571 0.81 -48.27 -1.92
C PHE A 571 -0.44 -47.47 -1.52
N ILE A 572 -0.88 -47.59 -0.26
CA ILE A 572 -2.07 -46.89 0.24
C ILE A 572 -1.88 -45.37 0.11
N SER A 573 -0.68 -44.86 0.36
CA SER A 573 -0.38 -43.42 0.28
C SER A 573 -0.35 -42.92 -1.16
N VAL A 574 0.31 -43.65 -2.08
CA VAL A 574 0.31 -43.33 -3.53
C VAL A 574 -1.12 -43.30 -4.06
N PHE A 575 -1.91 -44.33 -3.72
CA PHE A 575 -3.29 -44.48 -4.14
C PHE A 575 -4.17 -43.31 -3.64
N CYS A 576 -4.06 -42.95 -2.37
CA CYS A 576 -4.82 -41.85 -1.78
C CYS A 576 -4.47 -40.49 -2.42
N TYR A 577 -3.19 -40.18 -2.66
CA TYR A 577 -2.79 -38.96 -3.36
C TYR A 577 -3.21 -38.95 -4.84
N GLY A 578 -3.13 -40.09 -5.53
CA GLY A 578 -3.54 -40.23 -6.93
C GLY A 578 -5.02 -39.94 -7.14
N ILE A 579 -5.89 -40.56 -6.34
CA ILE A 579 -7.34 -40.33 -6.40
C ILE A 579 -7.70 -38.88 -6.04
N MET A 580 -7.06 -38.33 -4.99
CA MET A 580 -7.30 -36.93 -4.60
C MET A 580 -6.95 -35.94 -5.73
N ALA A 581 -5.96 -36.25 -6.57
CA ALA A 581 -5.61 -35.43 -7.73
C ALA A 581 -6.62 -35.55 -8.88
N GLN A 582 -7.20 -36.73 -9.09
CA GLN A 582 -8.12 -37.01 -10.21
C GLN A 582 -9.57 -36.55 -9.98
N ALA A 583 -9.99 -36.33 -8.74
CA ALA A 583 -11.35 -35.93 -8.38
C ALA A 583 -11.85 -34.63 -9.07
N ILE A 584 -13.09 -34.63 -9.59
CA ILE A 584 -13.62 -33.57 -10.50
C ILE A 584 -14.71 -32.68 -9.85
N ARG A 585 -15.01 -32.86 -8.55
CA ARG A 585 -15.95 -32.08 -7.69
C ARG A 585 -17.33 -32.73 -7.49
N SER A 586 -17.47 -34.04 -7.64
CA SER A 586 -18.68 -34.75 -7.20
C SER A 586 -18.83 -34.75 -5.65
N GLU A 587 -20.05 -34.91 -5.14
CA GLU A 587 -20.29 -35.17 -3.71
C GLU A 587 -19.80 -36.58 -3.31
N ILE A 588 -19.65 -37.48 -4.28
CA ILE A 588 -18.97 -38.78 -4.13
C ILE A 588 -17.46 -38.55 -3.97
N ASP A 589 -16.84 -37.78 -4.88
CA ASP A 589 -15.42 -37.41 -4.80
C ASP A 589 -15.06 -36.76 -3.46
N LYS A 590 -15.93 -35.90 -2.94
CA LYS A 590 -15.75 -35.23 -1.65
C LYS A 590 -15.63 -36.22 -0.49
N GLN A 591 -16.47 -37.25 -0.47
CA GLN A 591 -16.41 -38.33 0.53
C GLN A 591 -15.11 -39.15 0.38
N ILE A 592 -14.72 -39.45 -0.85
CA ILE A 592 -13.48 -40.16 -1.16
C ILE A 592 -12.25 -39.33 -0.74
N ILE A 593 -12.18 -38.04 -1.07
CA ILE A 593 -11.11 -37.12 -0.64
C ILE A 593 -11.06 -37.04 0.89
N GLU A 594 -12.21 -36.96 1.57
CA GLU A 594 -12.26 -36.90 3.03
C GLU A 594 -11.68 -38.18 3.65
N LEU A 595 -12.08 -39.36 3.18
CA LEU A 595 -11.52 -40.66 3.61
C LEU A 595 -10.01 -40.77 3.31
N CYS A 596 -9.58 -40.49 2.08
CA CYS A 596 -8.17 -40.50 1.68
C CYS A 596 -7.32 -39.54 2.55
N SER A 597 -7.80 -38.32 2.80
CA SER A 597 -7.09 -37.35 3.64
C SER A 597 -6.96 -37.82 5.10
N CYS A 598 -7.95 -38.53 5.63
CA CYS A 598 -7.91 -39.12 6.97
C CYS A 598 -6.97 -40.32 7.05
N ILE A 599 -6.96 -41.20 6.04
CA ILE A 599 -6.03 -42.35 5.96
C ILE A 599 -4.58 -41.85 5.94
N ILE A 600 -4.24 -40.90 5.05
CA ILE A 600 -2.89 -40.33 4.99
C ILE A 600 -2.51 -39.65 6.32
N LEU A 601 -3.44 -38.96 6.99
CA LEU A 601 -3.19 -38.36 8.31
C LEU A 601 -2.93 -39.41 9.39
N ASN A 602 -3.66 -40.53 9.39
CA ASN A 602 -3.45 -41.61 10.34
C ASN A 602 -2.07 -42.28 10.12
N LEU A 603 -1.70 -42.57 8.86
CA LEU A 603 -0.39 -43.10 8.50
C LEU A 603 0.75 -42.13 8.85
N GLY A 604 0.59 -40.83 8.56
CA GLY A 604 1.59 -39.78 8.84
C GLY A 604 1.84 -39.52 10.33
N ARG A 605 0.96 -39.98 11.21
CA ARG A 605 1.12 -39.89 12.68
C ARG A 605 1.78 -41.12 13.30
N TYR A 606 1.70 -42.29 12.65
CA TYR A 606 2.31 -43.51 13.17
C TYR A 606 3.76 -43.64 12.71
N SER A 607 4.70 -43.81 13.64
CA SER A 607 6.14 -43.78 13.34
C SER A 607 6.59 -44.84 12.33
N GLY A 608 5.91 -45.98 12.25
CA GLY A 608 6.22 -47.06 11.31
C GLY A 608 5.71 -46.87 9.88
N THR A 609 4.85 -45.88 9.62
CA THR A 609 4.25 -45.59 8.29
C THR A 609 4.42 -44.14 7.86
N LYS A 610 5.06 -43.31 8.70
CA LYS A 610 5.19 -41.87 8.53
C LYS A 610 6.14 -41.47 7.41
N GLU A 611 7.07 -42.35 7.06
CA GLU A 611 7.96 -42.15 5.92
C GLU A 611 7.19 -42.35 4.61
N ASP A 612 6.50 -43.46 4.46
CA ASP A 612 5.76 -43.84 3.25
C ASP A 612 4.53 -42.94 3.00
N ALA A 613 3.93 -42.40 4.07
CA ALA A 613 2.86 -41.40 4.00
C ALA A 613 3.31 -40.04 3.45
N PHE A 614 4.60 -39.71 3.52
CA PHE A 614 5.15 -38.45 3.04
C PHE A 614 5.69 -38.60 1.61
N GLN A 615 4.94 -38.11 0.64
CA GLN A 615 5.32 -38.14 -0.77
C GLN A 615 5.49 -36.71 -1.28
N GLU A 616 6.67 -36.39 -1.82
CA GLU A 616 6.97 -35.02 -2.31
C GLU A 616 6.01 -34.63 -3.44
N ASN A 617 5.73 -35.54 -4.36
CA ASN A 617 4.75 -35.36 -5.45
C ASN A 617 3.33 -35.11 -4.91
N GLY A 618 2.99 -35.66 -3.74
CA GLY A 618 1.71 -35.45 -3.06
C GLY A 618 1.50 -34.02 -2.56
N LEU A 619 2.57 -33.21 -2.42
CA LEU A 619 2.45 -31.81 -1.97
C LEU A 619 1.65 -30.94 -2.97
N ILE A 620 1.75 -31.24 -4.26
CA ILE A 620 0.95 -30.58 -5.31
C ILE A 620 -0.53 -30.85 -5.07
N THR A 621 -0.90 -32.11 -4.89
CA THR A 621 -2.28 -32.53 -4.58
C THR A 621 -2.78 -31.89 -3.28
N ILE A 622 -1.97 -31.88 -2.22
CA ILE A 622 -2.35 -31.25 -0.94
C ILE A 622 -2.62 -29.75 -1.14
N ALA A 623 -1.74 -29.02 -1.83
CA ALA A 623 -1.91 -27.58 -2.05
C ALA A 623 -3.14 -27.26 -2.92
N GLN A 624 -3.38 -28.04 -3.98
CA GLN A 624 -4.57 -27.94 -4.81
C GLN A 624 -5.85 -28.21 -3.99
N MET A 625 -5.87 -29.27 -3.16
CA MET A 625 -7.03 -29.58 -2.31
C MET A 625 -7.23 -28.54 -1.20
N LEU A 626 -6.17 -28.01 -0.58
CA LEU A 626 -6.28 -26.89 0.35
C LEU A 626 -6.93 -25.68 -0.31
N LEU A 627 -6.48 -25.28 -1.51
CA LEU A 627 -7.07 -24.16 -2.24
C LEU A 627 -8.53 -24.43 -2.64
N ARG A 628 -8.84 -25.64 -3.11
CA ARG A 628 -10.19 -26.04 -3.57
C ARG A 628 -11.22 -26.10 -2.44
N TRP A 629 -10.80 -26.45 -1.22
CA TRP A 629 -11.70 -26.69 -0.09
C TRP A 629 -11.60 -25.65 1.05
N CYS A 630 -10.70 -24.66 0.97
CA CYS A 630 -10.51 -23.65 2.01
C CYS A 630 -11.75 -22.80 2.33
N ASP A 631 -12.63 -22.56 1.36
CA ASP A 631 -13.87 -21.79 1.54
C ASP A 631 -15.08 -22.67 1.91
N LYS A 632 -14.98 -24.00 1.82
CA LYS A 632 -16.08 -24.96 2.02
C LYS A 632 -16.16 -25.50 3.44
N ASP A 633 -17.36 -25.83 3.91
CA ASP A 633 -17.60 -26.42 5.24
C ASP A 633 -17.50 -27.95 5.24
N CYS A 634 -16.29 -28.46 5.02
CA CYS A 634 -15.93 -29.88 5.06
C CYS A 634 -14.69 -30.11 5.96
N GLY A 635 -14.48 -31.35 6.44
CA GLY A 635 -13.33 -31.68 7.29
C GLY A 635 -11.99 -31.60 6.54
N ILE A 636 -12.01 -31.89 5.24
CA ILE A 636 -10.87 -31.98 4.32
C ILE A 636 -9.80 -30.91 4.57
N PHE A 637 -10.16 -29.63 4.57
CA PHE A 637 -9.19 -28.54 4.74
C PHE A 637 -8.46 -28.60 6.09
N ASN A 638 -9.18 -28.92 7.17
CA ASN A 638 -8.62 -29.04 8.50
C ASN A 638 -7.75 -30.31 8.62
N THR A 639 -8.17 -31.42 8.01
CA THR A 639 -7.40 -32.67 7.92
C THR A 639 -6.05 -32.44 7.22
N LEU A 640 -6.06 -31.78 6.06
CA LEU A 640 -4.85 -31.48 5.27
C LEU A 640 -3.93 -30.47 5.96
N CYS A 641 -4.47 -29.44 6.62
CA CYS A 641 -3.65 -28.56 7.46
C CYS A 641 -3.01 -29.34 8.63
N THR A 642 -3.74 -30.28 9.22
CA THR A 642 -3.20 -31.12 10.30
C THR A 642 -2.11 -32.07 9.77
N LEU A 643 -2.29 -32.64 8.58
CA LEU A 643 -1.31 -33.49 7.90
C LEU A 643 0.02 -32.75 7.66
N ILE A 644 -0.03 -31.56 7.05
CA ILE A 644 1.16 -30.72 6.85
C ILE A 644 1.82 -30.40 8.20
N TRP A 645 1.03 -30.06 9.22
CA TRP A 645 1.54 -29.73 10.54
C TRP A 645 2.26 -30.93 11.19
N VAL A 646 1.73 -32.15 11.06
CA VAL A 646 2.36 -33.41 11.52
C VAL A 646 3.68 -33.69 10.78
N PHE A 647 3.71 -33.57 9.44
CA PHE A 647 4.95 -33.74 8.66
C PHE A 647 6.00 -32.68 9.01
N SER A 648 5.57 -31.44 9.27
CA SER A 648 6.45 -30.33 9.65
C SER A 648 7.12 -30.49 11.02
N HIS A 649 6.91 -31.60 11.74
CA HIS A 649 7.68 -31.96 12.93
C HIS A 649 8.99 -32.70 12.63
N CYS A 650 9.20 -33.17 11.40
CA CYS A 650 10.52 -33.60 10.93
C CYS A 650 11.17 -32.43 10.16
N ASP A 651 12.40 -32.05 10.50
CA ASP A 651 13.05 -30.87 9.91
C ASP A 651 13.33 -31.03 8.40
N ILE A 652 13.62 -32.25 7.95
CA ILE A 652 13.80 -32.57 6.51
C ILE A 652 12.49 -32.34 5.75
N LYS A 653 11.39 -32.94 6.22
CA LYS A 653 10.04 -32.79 5.63
C LYS A 653 9.56 -31.34 5.69
N LYS A 654 9.81 -30.65 6.82
CA LYS A 654 9.56 -29.21 6.97
C LYS A 654 10.32 -28.38 5.92
N MET A 655 11.58 -28.69 5.65
CA MET A 655 12.37 -27.98 4.63
C MET A 655 11.77 -28.17 3.23
N ILE A 656 11.41 -29.40 2.88
CA ILE A 656 10.80 -29.75 1.58
C ILE A 656 9.45 -29.03 1.41
N ILE A 657 8.56 -29.15 2.39
CA ILE A 657 7.25 -28.47 2.40
C ILE A 657 7.43 -26.95 2.32
N ARG A 658 8.35 -26.38 3.10
CA ARG A 658 8.62 -24.93 3.08
C ARG A 658 9.09 -24.49 1.70
N LYS A 659 10.08 -25.18 1.13
CA LYS A 659 10.63 -24.89 -0.21
C LYS A 659 9.52 -24.87 -1.26
N PHE A 660 8.64 -25.88 -1.26
CA PHE A 660 7.49 -25.96 -2.14
C PHE A 660 6.51 -24.78 -1.95
N MET A 661 6.12 -24.50 -0.70
CA MET A 661 5.17 -23.43 -0.37
C MET A 661 5.71 -22.00 -0.59
N THR A 662 7.04 -21.84 -0.72
CA THR A 662 7.71 -20.56 -1.04
C THR A 662 8.14 -20.43 -2.51
N MET A 663 7.79 -21.38 -3.39
CA MET A 663 7.90 -21.17 -4.84
C MET A 663 6.82 -20.18 -5.30
N LYS A 664 7.00 -19.51 -6.45
CA LYS A 664 6.05 -18.50 -6.97
C LYS A 664 4.59 -18.99 -6.98
N ASP A 665 4.36 -20.21 -7.45
CA ASP A 665 3.02 -20.81 -7.49
C ASP A 665 2.49 -21.13 -6.08
N GLY A 666 3.38 -21.57 -5.19
CA GLY A 666 3.09 -21.81 -3.78
C GLY A 666 2.70 -20.54 -3.03
N GLU A 667 3.43 -19.45 -3.21
CA GLU A 667 3.13 -18.14 -2.60
C GLU A 667 1.76 -17.61 -3.04
N PHE A 668 1.44 -17.74 -4.33
CA PHE A 668 0.13 -17.38 -4.87
C PHE A 668 -0.99 -18.23 -4.25
N ILE A 669 -0.86 -19.56 -4.27
CA ILE A 669 -1.83 -20.50 -3.68
C ILE A 669 -2.04 -20.20 -2.19
N MET A 670 -0.96 -20.00 -1.44
CA MET A 670 -1.02 -19.76 0.00
C MET A 670 -1.58 -18.38 0.35
N GLY A 671 -1.31 -17.36 -0.46
CA GLY A 671 -1.97 -16.05 -0.39
C GLY A 671 -3.48 -16.15 -0.61
N GLN A 672 -3.91 -16.89 -1.64
CA GLN A 672 -5.33 -17.08 -1.94
C GLN A 672 -6.05 -17.90 -0.85
N ILE A 673 -5.42 -18.94 -0.30
CA ILE A 673 -5.96 -19.68 0.85
C ILE A 673 -6.12 -18.74 2.06
N LYS A 674 -5.10 -17.94 2.39
CA LYS A 674 -5.17 -16.97 3.51
C LYS A 674 -6.35 -16.02 3.37
N GLN A 675 -6.55 -15.44 2.18
CA GLN A 675 -7.68 -14.56 1.89
C GLN A 675 -9.03 -15.29 2.00
N ASN A 676 -9.16 -16.47 1.40
CA ASN A 676 -10.41 -17.24 1.40
C ASN A 676 -10.80 -17.70 2.83
N VAL A 677 -9.83 -18.18 3.61
CA VAL A 677 -10.02 -18.60 5.01
C VAL A 677 -10.41 -17.41 5.90
N LEU A 678 -9.75 -16.26 5.74
CA LEU A 678 -10.09 -15.04 6.47
C LEU A 678 -11.47 -14.48 6.06
N ARG A 679 -11.80 -14.52 4.76
CA ARG A 679 -13.14 -14.16 4.25
C ARG A 679 -14.20 -15.07 4.87
N LYS A 680 -13.96 -16.38 4.89
CA LYS A 680 -14.86 -17.38 5.50
C LYS A 680 -15.06 -17.13 7.00
N GLU A 681 -14.00 -16.83 7.74
CA GLU A 681 -14.12 -16.53 9.17
C GLU A 681 -14.88 -15.21 9.42
N ASN A 682 -14.63 -14.19 8.61
CA ASN A 682 -15.36 -12.92 8.69
C ASN A 682 -16.84 -13.09 8.31
N MET A 683 -17.17 -13.90 7.31
CA MET A 683 -18.56 -14.29 7.02
C MET A 683 -19.19 -15.02 8.21
N ARG A 684 -18.50 -15.99 8.82
CA ARG A 684 -18.95 -16.69 10.05
C ARG A 684 -19.06 -15.78 11.29
N LYS A 685 -18.35 -14.65 11.34
CA LYS A 685 -18.50 -13.61 12.38
C LYS A 685 -19.70 -12.71 12.08
N ASN A 686 -19.93 -12.38 10.81
CA ASN A 686 -21.03 -11.52 10.35
C ASN A 686 -22.39 -12.24 10.37
N SER A 687 -22.42 -13.55 10.14
CA SER A 687 -23.63 -14.39 10.24
C SER A 687 -24.06 -14.68 11.69
N ARG A 688 -23.43 -14.05 12.70
CA ARG A 688 -23.86 -14.11 14.11
C ARG A 688 -25.08 -13.22 14.41
N ARG A 689 -26.08 -13.24 13.52
CA ARG A 689 -27.48 -12.97 13.87
C ARG A 689 -28.17 -14.34 14.04
N PRO A 690 -29.13 -14.48 14.98
CA PRO A 690 -29.65 -15.79 15.37
C PRO A 690 -30.62 -16.36 14.33
N ILE A 691 -30.08 -16.94 13.26
CA ILE A 691 -30.77 -17.88 12.37
C ILE A 691 -29.88 -19.11 12.28
N GLY A 692 -30.44 -20.26 12.66
CA GLY A 692 -29.66 -21.48 12.92
C GLY A 692 -28.91 -21.96 11.68
N PHE A 693 -27.66 -22.38 11.86
CA PHE A 693 -26.92 -23.08 10.81
C PHE A 693 -26.55 -24.50 11.21
N GLN A 694 -27.05 -25.38 10.34
CA GLN A 694 -26.77 -26.77 10.10
C GLN A 694 -25.46 -27.33 10.69
N SER A 695 -25.64 -28.49 11.31
CA SER A 695 -24.65 -29.42 11.83
C SER A 695 -23.39 -29.59 10.99
N ILE A 696 -22.25 -29.68 11.70
CA ILE A 696 -21.01 -30.29 11.22
C ILE A 696 -21.29 -31.72 10.73
N SER A 697 -21.17 -31.94 9.43
CA SER A 697 -21.36 -33.25 8.80
C SER A 697 -20.10 -34.11 8.88
N LEU A 698 -19.73 -34.54 10.09
CA LEU A 698 -18.88 -35.73 10.32
C LEU A 698 -19.67 -36.89 10.95
N VAL A 699 -20.98 -36.72 11.12
CA VAL A 699 -21.88 -37.70 11.75
C VAL A 699 -22.50 -38.68 10.72
N LYS A 700 -22.46 -38.37 9.43
CA LYS A 700 -23.19 -39.14 8.40
C LYS A 700 -22.64 -40.56 8.17
N TYR A 701 -21.35 -40.81 8.40
CA TYR A 701 -20.75 -42.14 8.30
C TYR A 701 -21.05 -43.09 9.48
N LYS A 702 -21.72 -42.63 10.54
CA LYS A 702 -22.03 -43.49 11.69
C LYS A 702 -23.45 -44.10 11.63
N LYS A 703 -24.38 -43.50 10.89
CA LYS A 703 -25.77 -43.99 10.83
C LYS A 703 -25.90 -45.29 10.04
N ASP A 704 -25.25 -45.38 8.89
CA ASP A 704 -25.48 -46.49 7.96
C ASP A 704 -24.73 -47.78 8.36
N TYR A 705 -23.72 -47.67 9.24
CA TYR A 705 -23.00 -48.82 9.81
C TYR A 705 -23.57 -49.34 11.15
N GLN A 706 -24.59 -48.68 11.71
CA GLN A 706 -25.17 -49.04 13.03
C GLN A 706 -26.60 -49.61 12.97
N LEU A 707 -27.17 -49.81 11.78
CA LEU A 707 -28.54 -50.32 11.60
C LEU A 707 -28.78 -51.81 12.00
N GLN A 708 -27.81 -52.48 12.62
CA GLN A 708 -27.92 -53.89 13.02
C GLN A 708 -27.81 -54.21 14.52
N MET A 709 -27.68 -53.22 15.43
CA MET A 709 -27.68 -53.50 16.87
C MET A 709 -28.72 -52.69 17.65
N ARG A 710 -29.70 -53.43 18.20
CA ARG A 710 -30.83 -52.92 19.01
C ARG A 710 -30.37 -52.39 20.37
N HIS A 711 -31.26 -51.57 20.95
CA HIS A 711 -31.38 -51.13 22.34
C HIS A 711 -30.69 -49.81 22.77
N GLN A 712 -31.58 -48.95 23.29
CA GLN A 712 -31.53 -47.63 23.95
C GLN A 712 -30.44 -47.45 25.05
N PRO A 713 -30.21 -46.23 25.63
CA PRO A 713 -31.08 -45.04 25.64
C PRO A 713 -30.42 -43.66 25.36
N GLN A 714 -31.26 -42.63 25.51
CA GLN A 714 -31.06 -41.19 25.35
C GLN A 714 -29.81 -40.60 26.05
N THR A 715 -29.16 -39.62 25.42
CA THR A 715 -28.65 -38.42 26.11
C THR A 715 -28.79 -37.15 25.26
N VAL A 716 -29.26 -36.11 25.95
CA VAL A 716 -29.48 -34.73 25.55
C VAL A 716 -28.35 -34.10 24.72
N TYR A 717 -28.69 -33.43 23.61
CA TYR A 717 -27.84 -32.38 23.03
C TYR A 717 -28.60 -31.05 22.96
N SER A 718 -28.07 -30.08 23.70
CA SER A 718 -28.65 -28.75 23.92
C SER A 718 -28.40 -27.79 22.75
N THR A 719 -29.28 -26.80 22.64
CA THR A 719 -29.29 -25.74 21.64
C THR A 719 -28.22 -24.67 21.88
N GLY A 720 -27.50 -24.30 20.81
CA GLY A 720 -27.40 -22.88 20.43
C GLY A 720 -26.27 -21.99 20.97
N PHE A 721 -25.45 -22.41 21.95
CA PHE A 721 -24.30 -21.60 22.42
C PHE A 721 -22.96 -22.35 22.42
N ILE A 722 -21.92 -21.68 21.92
CA ILE A 722 -20.54 -22.18 21.98
C ILE A 722 -20.08 -22.10 23.44
N THR A 723 -19.94 -23.25 24.10
CA THR A 723 -19.46 -23.27 25.49
C THR A 723 -17.99 -22.82 25.58
N PRO A 724 -17.53 -22.31 26.74
CA PRO A 724 -16.11 -22.03 26.97
C PRO A 724 -15.21 -23.25 26.72
N GLU A 725 -15.73 -24.46 26.91
CA GLU A 725 -15.04 -25.72 26.62
C GLU A 725 -14.87 -25.98 25.12
N MET A 726 -15.88 -25.67 24.29
CA MET A 726 -15.75 -25.73 22.83
C MET A 726 -14.76 -24.68 22.31
N LEU A 727 -14.71 -23.48 22.91
CA LEU A 727 -13.68 -22.47 22.60
C LEU A 727 -12.27 -22.93 23.00
N LYS A 728 -12.15 -23.70 24.09
CA LYS A 728 -10.90 -24.32 24.54
C LYS A 728 -10.45 -25.44 23.60
N GLN A 729 -11.37 -26.31 23.17
CA GLN A 729 -11.14 -27.37 22.17
C GLN A 729 -10.71 -26.78 20.81
N CYS A 730 -11.32 -25.68 20.36
CA CYS A 730 -10.92 -24.95 19.15
C CYS A 730 -9.46 -24.44 19.12
N ARG A 731 -8.76 -24.45 20.26
CA ARG A 731 -7.35 -24.02 20.39
C ARG A 731 -6.42 -25.13 20.88
N GLN A 732 -6.92 -26.35 21.04
CA GLN A 732 -6.11 -27.49 21.42
C GLN A 732 -5.35 -28.02 20.18
N PHE A 733 -4.08 -28.39 20.38
CA PHE A 733 -3.29 -29.00 19.30
C PHE A 733 -3.69 -30.46 19.11
N PRO A 734 -3.77 -30.95 17.85
CA PRO A 734 -3.89 -32.38 17.55
C PRO A 734 -2.74 -33.17 18.18
N SER A 735 -3.03 -34.38 18.69
CA SER A 735 -2.01 -35.28 19.24
C SER A 735 -1.03 -35.72 18.14
N LEU A 736 0.27 -35.64 18.41
CA LEU A 736 1.33 -35.96 17.43
C LEU A 736 1.39 -37.45 17.10
N GLU A 737 1.03 -38.29 18.07
CA GLU A 737 0.94 -39.75 17.95
C GLU A 737 -0.55 -40.16 18.00
N PRO A 738 -0.95 -41.29 17.40
CA PRO A 738 -2.35 -41.76 17.44
C PRO A 738 -2.71 -42.34 18.82
N ASP A 739 -3.78 -41.84 19.44
CA ASP A 739 -4.24 -42.34 20.75
C ASP A 739 -5.08 -43.62 20.55
N TYR A 740 -4.43 -44.79 20.60
CA TYR A 740 -5.02 -46.10 20.27
C TYR A 740 -6.25 -46.47 21.11
N GLY A 741 -7.44 -46.10 20.63
CA GLY A 741 -8.74 -46.45 21.22
C GLY A 741 -9.17 -45.63 22.44
N VAL A 742 -8.33 -44.73 22.96
CA VAL A 742 -8.59 -43.93 24.17
C VAL A 742 -9.54 -42.76 23.90
N VAL A 743 -9.41 -42.09 22.75
CA VAL A 743 -10.26 -40.94 22.38
C VAL A 743 -11.23 -41.34 21.27
N ARG A 744 -12.50 -41.59 21.63
CA ARG A 744 -13.58 -41.96 20.69
C ARG A 744 -14.51 -40.80 20.30
N MET A 745 -14.32 -39.61 20.89
CA MET A 745 -15.30 -38.51 20.84
C MET A 745 -14.82 -37.25 20.09
N HIS A 746 -13.53 -37.16 19.72
CA HIS A 746 -12.92 -35.96 19.16
C HIS A 746 -12.05 -36.32 17.95
N PRO A 747 -12.18 -35.64 16.79
CA PRO A 747 -11.37 -35.93 15.62
C PRO A 747 -9.95 -35.39 15.79
N TYR A 748 -8.95 -36.09 15.22
CA TYR A 748 -7.52 -35.75 15.29
C TYR A 748 -7.11 -34.58 14.38
N ILE A 749 -7.98 -33.60 14.20
CA ILE A 749 -7.81 -32.48 13.27
C ILE A 749 -8.03 -31.15 13.99
N PHE A 750 -7.42 -30.09 13.49
CA PHE A 750 -7.74 -28.74 13.97
C PHE A 750 -9.24 -28.43 13.83
N TYR A 751 -9.87 -27.88 14.87
CA TYR A 751 -11.30 -27.54 14.84
C TYR A 751 -11.62 -26.28 14.02
N SER A 752 -10.70 -25.32 13.97
CA SER A 752 -10.85 -24.05 13.26
C SER A 752 -9.90 -23.96 12.07
N SER A 753 -10.42 -23.72 10.87
CA SER A 753 -9.64 -23.61 9.64
C SER A 753 -8.62 -22.47 9.68
N VAL A 754 -8.96 -21.35 10.32
CA VAL A 754 -8.02 -20.22 10.51
C VAL A 754 -6.86 -20.64 11.42
N PHE A 755 -7.18 -21.24 12.57
CA PHE A 755 -6.18 -21.71 13.52
C PHE A 755 -5.30 -22.81 12.92
N ALA A 756 -5.88 -23.72 12.13
CA ALA A 756 -5.18 -24.76 11.41
C ALA A 756 -4.13 -24.17 10.45
N PHE A 757 -4.56 -23.22 9.62
CA PHE A 757 -3.71 -22.61 8.61
C PHE A 757 -2.62 -21.71 9.24
N ASP A 758 -2.98 -20.88 10.23
CA ASP A 758 -2.01 -20.08 10.99
C ASP A 758 -0.96 -20.98 11.67
N MET A 759 -1.36 -22.14 12.22
CA MET A 759 -0.41 -23.07 12.84
C MET A 759 0.50 -23.76 11.83
N VAL A 760 0.03 -24.03 10.61
CA VAL A 760 0.89 -24.48 9.51
C VAL A 760 1.92 -23.41 9.13
N LEU A 761 1.48 -22.16 8.89
CA LEU A 761 2.38 -21.04 8.55
C LEU A 761 3.44 -20.80 9.63
N ASN A 762 3.02 -20.78 10.90
CA ASN A 762 3.91 -20.62 12.04
C ASN A 762 4.89 -21.78 12.18
N LYS A 763 4.47 -23.04 11.95
CA LYS A 763 5.36 -24.20 12.02
C LYS A 763 6.37 -24.22 10.87
N LEU A 764 5.98 -23.77 9.67
CA LEU A 764 6.83 -23.68 8.48
C LEU A 764 7.73 -22.43 8.45
N ASN A 765 7.55 -21.46 9.36
CA ASN A 765 8.22 -20.15 9.32
C ASN A 765 7.99 -19.40 7.99
N ILE A 766 6.73 -19.34 7.53
CA ILE A 766 6.32 -18.62 6.31
C ILE A 766 5.54 -17.36 6.72
N ILE A 767 6.06 -16.19 6.34
CA ILE A 767 5.42 -14.90 6.58
C ILE A 767 4.71 -14.46 5.29
N ILE A 768 3.44 -14.82 5.16
CA ILE A 768 2.58 -14.26 4.11
C ILE A 768 2.23 -12.83 4.52
N PHE A 769 2.54 -11.86 3.66
CA PHE A 769 2.42 -10.42 3.93
C PHE A 769 1.02 -9.96 4.42
N LYS A 770 1.00 -8.74 4.98
CA LYS A 770 -0.16 -8.08 5.59
C LYS A 770 -1.13 -7.54 4.55
#